data_AF-A0A439TU60-F1
#
_entry.id   AF-A0A439TU60-F1
#
_cell.length_a   1.000
_cell.length_b   1.000
_cell.length_c   1.000
_cell.angle_alpha   90.00
_cell.angle_beta   90.00
_cell.angle_gamma   90.00
#
_symmetry.space_group_name_H-M   'P 1'
#
loop_
_entity.id
_entity.type
_entity.pdbx_description
1 polymer ?
#
loop_
_entity_poly.entity_id
_entity_poly.type
_entity_poly.pdbx_seq_one_letter_code
_entity_poly.pdbx_strand_id
1 'polypeptide(L)'
;MADTVIDLTGGTTSDTLTDGTIFAAAPQGDAGTGNYDTFLVLGAQGTESGFNTDGTPLPLNDGQQQHTNALLLSSMQVVTVDGHDYYVFKLDANEPNSANGALLSLNTLQIYSASDPNITSLPTLQGQQLLYDMDGNPTDGDVTVDLNAGKDAPAGSGQGDLFVYIPTSFFANATGDYVYLYSTFGTPNQSDGGFEEWGVITKASVDHAPTVAIEKTVDPLSIDEGEATTVTYTYKVTNTSADGAADPLTLTSLIDDNATPGSPGDDIDLLNGFVTGSTHGTHYVSGDTDNDYLVDSNETWTFSATVNIAAHDAGSSIVNTVVVHAHDDDSTSDVSATDTATVTVADVAPAIAIEKTADTISINEGVAADVTYTYEVTNTSAAGAFDPLTLTSLVDDNATPIGSDDINLLDGFVQGSEYGTYYVSGDTNGDFLVDSDEKWVFKAPVGIAAHNAGSIVNTVEVHGHDDDSLTDVTDTDTATVTVKDVAPSIAIDKTVDADHDGIFHSSETVQSGAQNATYHYAITNTSPAGALDPLTLTSLVDDNGTPANTGDDIDLLNGFVANSSHGTHYVSGDTNGDYLVDSNETWVFEATSAFNLLPKADSRTNTVEVAAHDDDSLNEVTAQDTATVSSFAGPGVRTPGFWSNLGKSFWDGVAGADKSGPNFASGELRYAVDSNNDTHKDGLDKAGLLIGDYDKDGLTTGNEDTFFISYADALKVIDASSKDLQDTRFVLARDAVATWLNFLAGNPIGDASTDSNSPQKYLDQAIDWLQVTNGGTSSTHFEDWGGGSAVKASSAAWNVGLDAESATGGNELAGNLIHQELDFYNNTGMTFEGAILHIYANDGG
;
A
#
# COMPACT_ATOMS: atom_id res chain seq x y z
N MET A 1 19.18 94.83 79.08
CA MET A 1 19.81 93.50 79.27
C MET A 1 21.27 93.69 78.90
N ALA A 2 22.19 92.80 79.30
CA ALA A 2 23.59 93.02 78.96
C ALA A 2 23.79 92.53 77.52
N ASP A 3 24.22 93.41 76.63
CA ASP A 3 24.64 93.02 75.28
C ASP A 3 25.89 92.13 75.42
N THR A 4 25.96 91.04 74.64
CA THR A 4 27.03 90.04 74.74
C THR A 4 28.05 90.27 73.63
N VAL A 5 29.33 90.41 74.01
CA VAL A 5 30.44 90.48 73.06
C VAL A 5 31.23 89.18 73.17
N ILE A 6 31.21 88.38 72.11
CA ILE A 6 32.08 87.22 71.95
C ILE A 6 33.41 87.71 71.36
N ASP A 7 34.40 87.93 72.21
CA ASP A 7 35.72 88.42 71.82
C ASP A 7 36.68 87.26 71.50
N LEU A 8 36.79 86.94 70.21
CA LEU A 8 37.74 85.98 69.63
C LEU A 8 39.01 86.67 69.10
N THR A 9 39.19 87.97 69.36
CA THR A 9 40.34 88.73 68.84
C THR A 9 41.65 88.41 69.57
N GLY A 10 41.56 87.80 70.77
CA GLY A 10 42.65 87.53 71.71
C GLY A 10 43.02 86.05 71.92
N GLY A 11 43.21 85.67 73.20
CA GLY A 11 43.61 84.31 73.63
C GLY A 11 42.43 83.34 73.88
N THR A 12 41.20 83.84 73.84
CA THR A 12 39.97 83.03 73.88
C THR A 12 39.81 82.29 72.56
N THR A 13 39.67 80.97 72.59
CA THR A 13 39.60 80.14 71.38
C THR A 13 38.17 79.78 70.98
N SER A 14 37.22 79.87 71.91
CA SER A 14 35.80 79.62 71.69
C SER A 14 34.96 80.21 72.82
N ASP A 15 33.71 80.57 72.52
CA ASP A 15 32.69 80.92 73.51
C ASP A 15 31.34 80.27 73.13
N THR A 16 30.46 80.06 74.11
CA THR A 16 29.21 79.34 73.94
C THR A 16 28.04 80.15 74.49
N LEU A 17 27.07 80.44 73.62
CA LEU A 17 25.83 81.12 74.00
C LEU A 17 24.94 80.22 74.85
N THR A 18 23.97 80.80 75.56
CA THR A 18 23.11 80.02 76.47
C THR A 18 22.14 79.07 75.74
N ASP A 19 21.99 79.22 74.43
CA ASP A 19 21.26 78.29 73.56
C ASP A 19 22.10 77.10 73.06
N GLY A 20 23.38 77.03 73.44
CA GLY A 20 24.30 75.97 73.07
C GLY A 20 25.07 76.23 71.77
N THR A 21 24.87 77.37 71.09
CA THR A 21 25.66 77.75 69.90
C THR A 21 27.08 78.06 70.31
N ILE A 22 28.05 77.48 69.58
CA ILE A 22 29.48 77.71 69.84
C ILE A 22 30.06 78.55 68.71
N PHE A 23 30.70 79.66 69.06
CA PHE A 23 31.55 80.43 68.15
C PHE A 23 33.01 80.13 68.50
N ALA A 24 33.80 79.69 67.53
CA ALA A 24 35.18 79.28 67.74
C ALA A 24 36.13 79.81 66.67
N ALA A 25 37.31 80.24 67.08
CA ALA A 25 38.38 80.69 66.18
C ALA A 25 39.23 79.53 65.63
N ALA A 26 38.86 78.29 65.93
CA ALA A 26 39.51 77.06 65.46
C ALA A 26 38.48 75.90 65.45
N PRO A 27 38.65 74.89 64.57
CA PRO A 27 37.71 73.77 64.51
C PRO A 27 37.67 72.97 65.82
N GLN A 28 36.47 72.52 66.19
CA GLN A 28 36.14 71.68 67.34
C GLN A 28 35.65 70.32 66.85
N GLY A 29 35.99 69.24 67.57
CA GLY A 29 35.64 67.88 67.17
C GLY A 29 36.23 67.48 65.81
N ASP A 30 35.48 66.67 65.06
CA ASP A 30 35.88 66.15 63.75
C ASP A 30 35.65 67.13 62.59
N ALA A 31 35.41 68.42 62.88
CA ALA A 31 35.13 69.46 61.88
C ALA A 31 36.29 69.69 60.89
N GLY A 32 37.54 69.31 61.24
CA GLY A 32 38.71 69.30 60.34
C GLY A 32 39.05 70.64 59.68
N THR A 33 40.08 70.65 58.80
CA THR A 33 40.39 71.80 57.92
C THR A 33 40.07 71.50 56.44
N GLY A 34 39.64 70.28 56.11
CA GLY A 34 39.36 69.82 54.74
C GLY A 34 37.86 69.78 54.43
N ASN A 35 37.51 69.95 53.16
CA ASN A 35 36.19 70.26 52.59
C ASN A 35 35.69 71.67 52.93
N TYR A 36 36.28 72.65 52.25
CA TYR A 36 35.75 74.01 52.16
C TYR A 36 34.83 74.09 50.94
N ASP A 37 33.53 73.87 51.16
CA ASP A 37 32.52 74.05 50.11
C ASP A 37 31.85 75.42 50.30
N THR A 38 32.38 76.44 49.61
CA THR A 38 31.86 77.81 49.68
C THR A 38 30.47 77.87 49.08
N PHE A 39 29.51 78.36 49.87
CA PHE A 39 28.12 78.51 49.42
C PHE A 39 27.61 79.96 49.49
N LEU A 40 28.38 80.88 50.08
CA LEU A 40 28.11 82.32 50.04
C LEU A 40 29.42 83.11 50.04
N VAL A 41 29.52 84.08 49.16
CA VAL A 41 30.60 85.07 49.12
C VAL A 41 30.01 86.45 49.34
N LEU A 42 30.59 87.26 50.22
CA LEU A 42 30.23 88.67 50.44
C LEU A 42 31.37 89.57 50.01
N GLY A 43 31.06 90.76 49.48
CA GLY A 43 32.08 91.73 49.08
C GLY A 43 31.62 93.17 49.08
N ALA A 44 31.78 93.86 50.22
CA ALA A 44 31.76 95.32 50.29
C ALA A 44 32.73 95.88 51.36
N GLN A 45 33.12 97.16 51.24
CA GLN A 45 33.92 97.84 52.26
C GLN A 45 33.03 98.51 53.30
N GLY A 46 33.38 98.38 54.59
CA GLY A 46 32.69 99.01 55.69
C GLY A 46 31.69 98.08 56.37
N THR A 47 30.41 98.23 56.02
CA THR A 47 29.31 97.39 56.52
C THR A 47 28.73 96.61 55.36
N GLU A 48 28.57 95.30 55.52
CA GLU A 48 28.09 94.41 54.48
C GLU A 48 27.06 93.40 54.97
N SER A 49 26.21 92.94 54.05
CA SER A 49 25.25 91.88 54.30
C SER A 49 24.92 91.07 53.05
N GLY A 50 24.59 89.79 53.23
CA GLY A 50 24.18 88.93 52.13
C GLY A 50 23.69 87.57 52.61
N PHE A 51 23.20 86.78 51.66
CA PHE A 51 22.75 85.41 51.89
C PHE A 51 22.94 84.53 50.66
N ASN A 52 23.06 83.22 50.85
CA ASN A 52 23.29 82.26 49.77
C ASN A 52 22.06 82.03 48.89
N THR A 53 22.20 81.86 47.58
CA THR A 53 21.08 81.61 46.65
C THR A 53 21.55 81.13 45.28
N ASP A 54 20.78 80.28 44.60
CA ASP A 54 20.98 79.98 43.17
C ASP A 54 20.35 81.06 42.26
N GLY A 55 19.58 81.97 42.86
CA GLY A 55 18.82 82.98 42.15
C GLY A 55 19.71 84.06 41.54
N THR A 56 19.44 84.41 40.28
CA THR A 56 20.08 85.53 39.58
C THR A 56 19.09 86.69 39.38
N PRO A 57 19.41 87.95 39.71
CA PRO A 57 20.69 88.44 40.24
C PRO A 57 20.81 88.30 41.78
N LEU A 58 22.06 88.32 42.24
CA LEU A 58 22.47 88.38 43.65
C LEU A 58 21.87 89.60 44.40
N PRO A 59 21.14 89.41 45.52
CA PRO A 59 20.25 90.41 46.14
C PRO A 59 20.85 91.59 46.92
N LEU A 60 22.02 91.46 47.54
CA LEU A 60 22.61 92.41 48.51
C LEU A 60 24.10 92.69 48.18
N ASN A 61 25.02 92.46 49.14
CA ASN A 61 26.47 92.53 48.95
C ASN A 61 27.08 91.17 48.59
N ASP A 62 26.24 90.15 48.37
CA ASP A 62 26.68 88.86 47.89
C ASP A 62 27.36 88.96 46.51
N GLY A 63 28.47 88.26 46.40
CA GLY A 63 29.38 88.29 45.26
C GLY A 63 29.51 86.93 44.61
N GLN A 64 30.21 86.90 43.47
CA GLN A 64 30.64 85.68 42.77
C GLN A 64 29.53 84.60 42.64
N GLN A 65 28.61 84.77 41.68
CA GLN A 65 27.47 83.86 41.47
C GLN A 65 27.86 82.36 41.44
N GLN A 66 29.03 82.02 40.91
CA GLN A 66 29.51 80.63 40.84
C GLN A 66 29.92 80.02 42.21
N HIS A 67 30.06 80.85 43.25
CA HIS A 67 30.43 80.47 44.62
C HIS A 67 29.34 80.82 45.64
N THR A 68 28.22 81.39 45.19
CA THR A 68 27.05 81.69 46.00
C THR A 68 25.90 80.82 45.47
N ASN A 69 25.49 79.80 46.24
CA ASN A 69 24.54 78.77 45.82
C ASN A 69 23.61 78.38 46.99
N ALA A 70 22.40 77.92 46.69
CA ALA A 70 21.50 77.38 47.70
C ALA A 70 22.10 76.09 48.32
N LEU A 71 21.97 75.94 49.64
CA LEU A 71 22.55 74.80 50.37
C LEU A 71 21.47 73.77 50.71
N LEU A 72 21.60 72.51 50.29
CA LEU A 72 20.67 71.44 50.68
C LEU A 72 20.92 70.99 52.13
N LEU A 73 19.87 70.93 52.95
CA LEU A 73 19.96 70.42 54.33
C LEU A 73 20.47 68.96 54.36
N SER A 74 20.11 68.15 53.36
CA SER A 74 20.50 66.74 53.26
C SER A 74 21.97 66.53 52.90
N SER A 75 22.64 67.52 52.30
CA SER A 75 24.06 67.43 51.98
C SER A 75 24.96 67.80 53.15
N MET A 76 24.42 68.47 54.19
CA MET A 76 25.18 68.90 55.37
C MET A 76 25.53 67.71 56.28
N GLN A 77 26.78 67.65 56.72
CA GLN A 77 27.27 66.67 57.68
C GLN A 77 26.99 67.12 59.12
N VAL A 78 26.50 66.19 59.95
CA VAL A 78 26.40 66.38 61.41
C VAL A 78 27.78 66.19 62.05
N VAL A 79 28.21 67.16 62.86
CA VAL A 79 29.44 67.08 63.66
C VAL A 79 29.09 67.03 65.14
N THR A 80 29.64 66.05 65.85
CA THR A 80 29.41 65.90 67.29
C THR A 80 30.55 66.54 68.09
N VAL A 81 30.22 67.46 69.01
CA VAL A 81 31.17 68.10 69.96
C VAL A 81 30.65 67.88 71.37
N ASP A 82 31.46 67.30 72.25
CA ASP A 82 31.12 67.00 73.66
C ASP A 82 29.78 66.27 73.87
N GLY A 83 29.37 65.46 72.89
CA GLY A 83 28.13 64.67 72.93
C GLY A 83 26.87 65.39 72.42
N HIS A 84 27.02 66.59 71.85
CA HIS A 84 25.96 67.34 71.18
C HIS A 84 26.22 67.41 69.67
N ASP A 85 25.15 67.35 68.88
CA ASP A 85 25.21 67.33 67.42
C ASP A 85 24.98 68.73 66.84
N TYR A 86 25.85 69.12 65.90
CA TYR A 86 25.87 70.46 65.29
C TYR A 86 25.92 70.37 63.78
N TYR A 87 25.35 71.38 63.12
CA TYR A 87 25.80 71.79 61.79
C TYR A 87 26.82 72.91 61.94
N VAL A 88 27.88 72.86 61.14
CA VAL A 88 29.04 73.76 61.28
C VAL A 88 29.15 74.65 60.05
N PHE A 89 29.02 75.95 60.28
CA PHE A 89 29.26 76.98 59.27
C PHE A 89 30.64 77.58 59.50
N LYS A 90 31.43 77.68 58.44
CA LYS A 90 32.81 78.14 58.50
C LYS A 90 32.91 79.44 57.71
N LEU A 91 33.52 80.45 58.28
CA LEU A 91 33.79 81.73 57.64
C LEU A 91 35.30 81.86 57.41
N ASP A 92 35.70 82.09 56.16
CA ASP A 92 36.97 82.70 55.79
C ASP A 92 36.71 84.20 55.67
N ALA A 93 37.20 84.97 56.64
CA ALA A 93 36.93 86.40 56.73
C ALA A 93 37.93 87.23 55.94
N ASN A 94 39.10 86.67 55.59
CA ASN A 94 40.00 87.22 54.57
C ASN A 94 40.42 88.70 54.77
N GLU A 95 40.54 89.15 56.02
CA GLU A 95 40.96 90.52 56.37
C GLU A 95 42.50 90.71 56.32
N PRO A 96 43.01 91.92 56.00
CA PRO A 96 44.44 92.17 55.89
C PRO A 96 45.13 92.16 57.26
N ASN A 97 46.21 91.36 57.41
CA ASN A 97 47.02 91.35 58.62
C ASN A 97 47.77 92.68 58.87
N SER A 98 47.09 93.64 59.49
CA SER A 98 47.60 94.94 59.89
C SER A 98 46.99 95.37 61.23
N ALA A 99 47.69 96.24 61.98
CA ALA A 99 47.26 96.66 63.32
C ALA A 99 45.87 97.33 63.38
N ASN A 100 45.31 97.76 62.24
CA ASN A 100 43.99 98.40 62.14
C ASN A 100 43.02 97.68 61.18
N GLY A 101 43.45 96.61 60.49
CA GLY A 101 42.65 95.93 59.45
C GLY A 101 42.56 94.42 59.64
N ALA A 102 42.97 93.89 60.80
CA ALA A 102 42.91 92.46 61.10
C ALA A 102 41.63 92.04 61.83
N LEU A 103 40.78 92.99 62.23
CA LEU A 103 39.60 92.75 63.05
C LEU A 103 38.32 92.88 62.21
N LEU A 104 37.39 91.95 62.40
CA LEU A 104 36.06 91.99 61.81
C LEU A 104 35.02 91.72 62.90
N SER A 105 33.86 92.37 62.82
CA SER A 105 32.73 92.14 63.72
C SER A 105 31.56 91.55 62.96
N LEU A 106 31.11 90.35 63.33
CA LEU A 106 29.84 89.77 62.90
C LEU A 106 28.72 90.31 63.80
N ASN A 107 27.72 90.92 63.17
CA ASN A 107 26.62 91.63 63.82
C ASN A 107 25.27 90.93 63.69
N THR A 108 25.12 90.04 62.72
CA THR A 108 23.90 89.24 62.57
C THR A 108 24.27 87.93 61.92
N LEU A 109 23.68 86.84 62.39
CA LEU A 109 23.72 85.52 61.79
C LEU A 109 22.35 84.89 61.98
N GLN A 110 21.64 84.70 60.88
CA GLN A 110 20.33 84.08 60.85
C GLN A 110 20.33 82.93 59.86
N ILE A 111 19.71 81.82 60.23
CA ILE A 111 19.53 80.66 59.37
C ILE A 111 18.04 80.48 59.07
N TYR A 112 17.69 80.29 57.80
CA TYR A 112 16.32 80.04 57.34
C TYR A 112 16.21 78.70 56.61
N SER A 113 15.01 78.13 56.60
CA SER A 113 14.63 76.98 55.77
C SER A 113 13.67 77.42 54.66
N ALA A 114 13.94 77.00 53.43
CA ALA A 114 13.10 77.30 52.26
C ALA A 114 13.02 76.11 51.29
N SER A 115 11.93 76.03 50.52
CA SER A 115 11.75 75.01 49.46
C SER A 115 12.24 75.47 48.09
N ASP A 116 12.44 76.77 47.91
CA ASP A 116 12.89 77.38 46.65
C ASP A 116 14.37 77.74 46.78
N PRO A 117 15.27 77.21 45.91
CA PRO A 117 16.69 77.58 45.92
C PRO A 117 16.99 78.95 45.30
N ASN A 118 16.01 79.61 44.66
CA ASN A 118 16.21 80.82 43.87
C ASN A 118 15.72 82.12 44.54
N ILE A 119 15.80 82.23 45.87
CA ILE A 119 15.38 83.45 46.58
C ILE A 119 16.29 84.64 46.22
N THR A 120 15.73 85.71 45.65
CA THR A 120 16.49 86.88 45.15
C THR A 120 16.14 88.20 45.87
N SER A 121 15.54 88.15 47.07
CA SER A 121 15.35 89.37 47.87
C SER A 121 15.29 89.10 49.37
N LEU A 122 15.86 90.01 50.18
CA LEU A 122 15.88 89.88 51.63
C LEU A 122 14.47 89.81 52.26
N PRO A 123 13.45 90.60 51.84
CA PRO A 123 12.09 90.43 52.37
C PRO A 123 11.47 89.05 52.09
N THR A 124 11.81 88.43 50.95
CA THR A 124 11.36 87.08 50.62
C THR A 124 12.01 86.04 51.54
N LEU A 125 13.32 86.19 51.80
CA LEU A 125 14.04 85.33 52.74
C LEU A 125 13.51 85.49 54.17
N GLN A 126 13.32 86.72 54.63
CA GLN A 126 12.77 87.02 55.97
C GLN A 126 11.33 86.53 56.17
N GLY A 127 10.62 86.21 55.08
CA GLY A 127 9.31 85.54 55.12
C GLY A 127 9.38 84.02 55.22
N GLN A 128 10.56 83.41 55.06
CA GLN A 128 10.78 81.97 55.22
C GLN A 128 10.85 81.58 56.70
N GLN A 129 10.89 80.28 56.98
CA GLN A 129 11.01 79.78 58.34
C GLN A 129 12.39 80.11 58.90
N LEU A 130 12.44 81.02 59.88
CA LEU A 130 13.65 81.25 60.67
C LEU A 130 13.93 80.04 61.55
N LEU A 131 15.09 79.41 61.35
CA LEU A 131 15.59 78.27 62.14
C LEU A 131 16.46 78.73 63.30
N TYR A 132 17.33 79.71 63.07
CA TYR A 132 18.29 80.21 64.05
C TYR A 132 18.50 81.72 63.90
N ASP A 133 18.69 82.41 65.03
CA ASP A 133 19.04 83.82 65.10
C ASP A 133 19.98 84.02 66.29
N MET A 134 21.19 84.55 66.06
CA MET A 134 22.17 84.76 67.12
C MET A 134 21.67 85.72 68.23
N ASP A 135 20.75 86.63 67.89
CA ASP A 135 20.11 87.56 68.84
C ASP A 135 18.77 87.03 69.37
N GLY A 136 18.40 85.80 68.98
CA GLY A 136 17.10 85.20 69.26
C GLY A 136 16.88 84.85 70.74
N ASN A 137 17.94 84.77 71.54
CA ASN A 137 17.87 84.44 72.97
C ASN A 137 17.88 85.71 73.85
N PRO A 138 16.78 86.03 74.56
CA PRO A 138 16.71 87.22 75.41
C PRO A 138 17.73 87.26 76.56
N THR A 139 18.32 86.11 76.91
CA THR A 139 19.34 86.00 77.97
C THR A 139 20.68 86.59 77.52
N ASP A 140 21.01 86.43 76.24
CA ASP A 140 22.29 86.82 75.65
C ASP A 140 22.26 88.25 75.07
N GLY A 141 21.06 88.81 74.82
CA GLY A 141 20.91 90.20 74.36
C GLY A 141 21.32 90.38 72.89
N ASP A 142 21.78 91.58 72.54
CA ASP A 142 22.40 91.86 71.22
C ASP A 142 23.80 91.24 71.22
N VAL A 143 24.07 90.31 70.31
CA VAL A 143 25.31 89.55 70.24
C VAL A 143 26.22 90.11 69.15
N THR A 144 27.44 90.49 69.51
CA THR A 144 28.49 90.83 68.54
C THR A 144 29.65 89.85 68.68
N VAL A 145 30.11 89.28 67.56
CA VAL A 145 31.28 88.39 67.53
C VAL A 145 32.44 89.14 66.90
N ASP A 146 33.44 89.46 67.71
CA ASP A 146 34.67 90.12 67.26
C ASP A 146 35.74 89.06 66.98
N LEU A 147 36.25 88.99 65.76
CA LEU A 147 37.28 88.04 65.35
C LEU A 147 38.52 88.77 64.83
N ASN A 148 39.69 88.12 64.97
CA ASN A 148 40.96 88.60 64.43
C ASN A 148 41.35 87.73 63.22
N ALA A 149 40.77 88.06 62.08
CA ALA A 149 41.00 87.41 60.80
C ALA A 149 42.43 87.64 60.23
N GLY A 150 43.19 88.60 60.77
CA GLY A 150 44.59 88.81 60.39
C GLY A 150 45.61 87.95 61.17
N LYS A 151 45.19 87.08 62.11
CA LYS A 151 46.08 86.32 63.00
C LYS A 151 46.86 85.22 62.29
N ASP A 152 46.31 84.66 61.21
CA ASP A 152 46.90 83.56 60.45
C ASP A 152 47.58 84.08 59.18
N ALA A 153 48.84 84.49 59.32
CA ALA A 153 49.65 84.97 58.20
C ALA A 153 50.46 83.83 57.54
N PRO A 154 50.46 83.72 56.20
CA PRO A 154 49.74 84.56 55.24
C PRO A 154 48.25 84.19 55.14
N ALA A 155 47.38 85.20 55.11
CA ALA A 155 45.95 85.04 54.82
C ALA A 155 45.81 84.38 53.44
N GLY A 156 45.31 83.15 53.43
CA GLY A 156 45.16 82.35 52.22
C GLY A 156 43.75 81.78 52.19
N SER A 157 43.05 82.01 51.08
CA SER A 157 41.70 81.53 50.80
C SER A 157 41.56 80.03 51.11
N GLY A 158 40.51 79.67 51.88
CA GLY A 158 40.12 78.30 52.22
C GLY A 158 40.42 77.87 53.67
N GLN A 159 41.04 78.71 54.50
CA GLN A 159 41.21 78.48 55.95
C GLN A 159 40.18 79.30 56.72
N GLY A 160 39.51 78.69 57.70
CA GLY A 160 38.39 79.34 58.38
C GLY A 160 38.86 80.12 59.58
N ASP A 161 38.52 81.40 59.63
CA ASP A 161 38.79 82.31 60.74
C ASP A 161 37.73 82.20 61.84
N LEU A 162 36.53 81.74 61.49
CA LEU A 162 35.43 81.49 62.41
C LEU A 162 34.69 80.21 62.05
N PHE A 163 34.35 79.42 63.08
CA PHE A 163 33.49 78.26 63.01
C PHE A 163 32.29 78.48 63.93
N VAL A 164 31.09 78.34 63.38
CA VAL A 164 29.83 78.48 64.10
C VAL A 164 29.14 77.12 64.16
N TYR A 165 29.05 76.57 65.36
CA TYR A 165 28.39 75.29 65.63
C TYR A 165 26.97 75.58 66.10
N ILE A 166 25.99 75.37 65.23
CA ILE A 166 24.58 75.56 65.54
C ILE A 166 23.96 74.19 65.84
N PRO A 167 23.36 73.97 67.02
CA PRO A 167 22.76 72.68 67.38
C PRO A 167 21.77 72.18 66.33
N THR A 168 21.86 70.90 65.94
CA THR A 168 20.93 70.29 64.94
C THR A 168 19.46 70.36 65.38
N SER A 169 19.19 70.54 66.67
CA SER A 169 17.84 70.76 67.20
C SER A 169 17.14 71.99 66.62
N PHE A 170 17.87 73.02 66.18
CA PHE A 170 17.28 74.17 65.48
C PHE A 170 16.74 73.80 64.10
N PHE A 171 17.25 72.73 63.50
CA PHE A 171 16.90 72.27 62.15
C PHE A 171 15.88 71.13 62.13
N ALA A 172 15.57 70.54 63.29
CA ALA A 172 14.72 69.34 63.41
C ALA A 172 13.29 69.50 62.83
N ASN A 173 12.81 70.73 62.66
CA ASN A 173 11.49 71.04 62.10
C ASN A 173 11.57 71.92 60.84
N ALA A 174 12.70 71.90 60.12
CA ALA A 174 12.84 72.60 58.85
C ALA A 174 11.78 72.12 57.84
N THR A 175 11.03 73.05 57.24
CA THR A 175 9.94 72.71 56.30
C THR A 175 10.36 72.67 54.84
N GLY A 176 11.54 73.18 54.52
CA GLY A 176 12.12 73.19 53.17
C GLY A 176 13.45 72.47 53.11
N ASP A 177 13.80 72.00 51.91
CA ASP A 177 14.99 71.20 51.65
C ASP A 177 16.28 72.06 51.64
N TYR A 178 16.16 73.38 51.49
CA TYR A 178 17.28 74.32 51.42
C TYR A 178 17.47 75.12 52.71
N VAL A 179 18.73 75.35 53.06
CA VAL A 179 19.21 76.17 54.17
C VAL A 179 19.80 77.47 53.62
N TYR A 180 19.35 78.58 54.19
CA TYR A 180 19.83 79.91 53.87
C TYR A 180 20.52 80.53 55.08
N LEU A 181 21.78 80.94 54.94
CA LEU A 181 22.53 81.72 55.91
C LEU A 181 22.49 83.19 55.49
N TYR A 182 21.99 84.05 56.37
CA TYR A 182 22.06 85.51 56.25
C TYR A 182 23.01 86.06 57.31
N SER A 183 23.97 86.89 56.91
CA SER A 183 24.89 87.53 57.85
C SER A 183 25.06 89.03 57.60
N THR A 184 25.38 89.78 58.65
CA THR A 184 25.83 91.18 58.54
C THR A 184 27.13 91.41 59.32
N PHE A 185 28.02 92.24 58.77
CA PHE A 185 29.31 92.58 59.37
C PHE A 185 29.55 94.09 59.42
N GLY A 186 30.45 94.55 60.30
CA GLY A 186 31.12 95.85 60.15
C GLY A 186 31.03 96.84 61.32
N THR A 187 30.51 96.46 62.49
CA THR A 187 30.46 97.34 63.68
C THR A 187 30.82 96.59 64.98
N PRO A 188 31.77 97.05 65.81
CA PRO A 188 32.61 98.24 65.62
C PRO A 188 33.75 98.07 64.60
N ASN A 189 34.11 96.84 64.22
CA ASN A 189 35.21 96.58 63.28
C ASN A 189 34.67 96.33 61.86
N GLN A 190 35.13 97.13 60.90
CA GLN A 190 34.65 97.20 59.52
C GLN A 190 35.35 96.17 58.61
N SER A 191 34.67 95.74 57.55
CA SER A 191 35.32 94.99 56.47
C SER A 191 36.25 95.90 55.66
N ASP A 192 37.55 95.59 55.63
CA ASP A 192 38.58 96.38 54.95
C ASP A 192 39.49 95.49 54.06
N GLY A 193 39.05 94.25 53.79
CA GLY A 193 39.83 93.17 53.19
C GLY A 193 39.29 92.54 51.90
N GLY A 194 39.53 91.23 51.76
CA GLY A 194 39.13 90.37 50.64
C GLY A 194 37.63 90.06 50.66
N PHE A 195 37.20 88.95 50.05
CA PHE A 195 35.81 88.50 50.17
C PHE A 195 35.65 87.64 51.43
N GLU A 196 34.59 87.85 52.18
CA GLU A 196 34.13 86.97 53.26
C GLU A 196 33.38 85.79 52.63
N GLU A 197 33.89 84.59 52.85
CA GLU A 197 33.39 83.37 52.24
C GLU A 197 32.83 82.43 53.34
N TRP A 198 31.55 82.07 53.24
CA TRP A 198 30.94 81.06 54.09
C TRP A 198 30.95 79.69 53.40
N GLY A 199 31.43 78.69 54.13
CA GLY A 199 31.38 77.29 53.76
C GLY A 199 30.70 76.41 54.81
N VAL A 200 30.43 75.16 54.45
CA VAL A 200 29.80 74.14 55.32
C VAL A 200 30.52 72.80 55.17
N ILE A 201 30.33 71.90 56.14
CA ILE A 201 30.84 70.52 56.06
C ILE A 201 29.80 69.62 55.38
N THR A 202 30.16 68.94 54.30
CA THR A 202 29.26 68.10 53.46
C THR A 202 29.48 66.59 53.61
N LYS A 203 28.43 65.80 53.36
CA LYS A 203 28.43 64.33 53.41
C LYS A 203 28.99 63.72 52.10
N ALA A 204 29.74 62.62 52.16
CA ALA A 204 30.23 61.90 50.98
C ALA A 204 29.10 61.09 50.28
N SER A 205 29.09 61.05 48.94
CA SER A 205 28.16 60.22 48.14
C SER A 205 28.51 58.72 48.24
N VAL A 206 27.52 57.84 48.00
CA VAL A 206 27.67 56.38 47.93
C VAL A 206 27.34 55.95 46.50
N ASP A 207 28.24 55.22 45.88
CA ASP A 207 28.17 54.64 44.52
C ASP A 207 27.62 53.19 44.60
N HIS A 208 26.68 52.81 43.72
CA HIS A 208 26.08 51.47 43.66
C HIS A 208 26.69 50.61 42.55
N ALA A 209 26.89 49.32 42.83
CA ALA A 209 27.48 48.41 41.84
C ALA A 209 26.63 48.26 40.57
N PRO A 210 27.25 48.21 39.37
CA PRO A 210 26.56 48.07 38.10
C PRO A 210 25.86 46.71 37.98
N THR A 211 24.83 46.61 37.14
CA THR A 211 24.21 45.32 36.78
C THR A 211 23.73 45.31 35.32
N VAL A 212 23.93 44.19 34.64
CA VAL A 212 23.49 43.95 33.26
C VAL A 212 22.52 42.77 33.22
N ALA A 213 21.57 42.79 32.28
CA ALA A 213 20.71 41.66 31.96
C ALA A 213 20.75 41.34 30.47
N ILE A 214 20.52 40.07 30.13
CA ILE A 214 20.39 39.61 28.76
C ILE A 214 19.19 38.68 28.63
N GLU A 215 18.39 38.87 27.56
CA GLU A 215 17.31 37.98 27.13
C GLU A 215 17.70 37.39 25.77
N LYS A 216 17.61 36.07 25.62
CA LYS A 216 17.87 35.33 24.40
C LYS A 216 16.62 34.57 23.97
N THR A 217 16.23 34.76 22.71
CA THR A 217 15.13 34.01 22.10
C THR A 217 15.58 33.36 20.79
N VAL A 218 14.84 32.33 20.35
CA VAL A 218 15.10 31.62 19.09
C VAL A 218 13.82 31.48 18.28
N ASP A 219 13.94 31.55 16.96
CA ASP A 219 12.87 31.29 16.00
C ASP A 219 13.42 30.49 14.80
N PRO A 220 12.85 29.32 14.47
CA PRO A 220 11.77 28.63 15.18
C PRO A 220 12.20 27.99 16.52
N LEU A 221 11.23 27.74 17.41
CA LEU A 221 11.42 27.02 18.68
C LEU A 221 11.52 25.49 18.53
N SER A 222 11.06 24.96 17.40
CA SER A 222 11.10 23.54 17.06
C SER A 222 11.49 23.38 15.60
N ILE A 223 12.32 22.39 15.31
CA ILE A 223 12.70 21.97 13.97
C ILE A 223 12.31 20.50 13.79
N ASP A 224 12.14 20.06 12.56
CA ASP A 224 11.93 18.66 12.23
C ASP A 224 13.28 17.92 12.24
N GLU A 225 13.26 16.64 12.58
CA GLU A 225 14.47 15.80 12.55
C GLU A 225 14.98 15.52 11.13
N GLY A 226 16.14 14.87 11.03
CA GLY A 226 16.66 14.36 9.77
C GLY A 226 17.33 15.38 8.84
N GLU A 227 17.04 16.67 8.98
CA GLU A 227 17.60 17.72 8.12
C GLU A 227 18.22 18.89 8.91
N ALA A 228 19.33 19.41 8.39
CA ALA A 228 19.98 20.57 8.99
C ALA A 228 19.13 21.83 8.80
N THR A 229 18.84 22.53 9.90
CA THR A 229 17.93 23.68 9.90
C THR A 229 18.62 24.93 10.43
N THR A 230 18.50 26.03 9.68
CA THR A 230 18.96 27.35 10.13
C THR A 230 17.93 28.00 11.03
N VAL A 231 18.32 28.31 12.26
CA VAL A 231 17.51 29.04 13.25
C VAL A 231 18.09 30.43 13.50
N THR A 232 17.23 31.38 13.87
CA THR A 232 17.66 32.76 14.20
C THR A 232 17.55 33.00 15.69
N TYR A 233 18.66 33.42 16.31
CA TYR A 233 18.69 33.87 17.69
C TYR A 233 18.63 35.40 17.76
N THR A 234 17.88 35.91 18.74
CA THR A 234 17.78 37.34 19.06
C THR A 234 18.22 37.55 20.50
N TYR A 235 19.05 38.57 20.73
CA TYR A 235 19.61 38.90 22.04
C TYR A 235 19.20 40.31 22.40
N LYS A 236 18.74 40.54 23.62
CA LYS A 236 18.45 41.87 24.15
C LYS A 236 19.26 42.12 25.42
N VAL A 237 20.14 43.09 25.36
CA VAL A 237 20.97 43.54 26.48
C VAL A 237 20.35 44.78 27.09
N THR A 238 20.18 44.80 28.41
CA THR A 238 19.66 45.95 29.16
C THR A 238 20.55 46.27 30.35
N ASN A 239 20.68 47.56 30.64
CA ASN A 239 21.29 48.05 31.87
C ASN A 239 20.23 48.05 32.99
N THR A 240 20.51 47.32 34.07
CA THR A 240 19.62 47.21 35.22
C THR A 240 20.20 47.85 36.48
N SER A 241 21.29 48.62 36.37
CA SER A 241 21.95 49.33 37.48
C SER A 241 20.99 50.22 38.26
N ALA A 242 21.19 50.31 39.58
CA ALA A 242 20.28 50.99 40.49
C ALA A 242 20.29 52.52 40.31
N ASP A 243 21.43 53.11 39.95
CA ASP A 243 21.57 54.56 39.74
C ASP A 243 21.24 55.00 38.30
N GLY A 244 20.80 54.05 37.45
CA GLY A 244 20.18 54.33 36.17
C GLY A 244 21.10 55.05 35.20
N ALA A 245 20.70 56.23 34.71
CA ALA A 245 21.47 57.03 33.75
C ALA A 245 22.79 57.61 34.30
N ALA A 246 23.07 57.42 35.59
CA ALA A 246 24.37 57.75 36.17
C ALA A 246 25.42 56.65 35.94
N ASP A 247 24.99 55.41 35.61
CA ASP A 247 25.87 54.24 35.43
C ASP A 247 25.69 53.60 34.04
N PRO A 248 26.03 54.29 32.94
CA PRO A 248 25.95 53.70 31.60
C PRO A 248 26.95 52.54 31.42
N LEU A 249 26.56 51.47 30.73
CA LEU A 249 27.41 50.28 30.60
C LEU A 249 28.16 50.22 29.27
N THR A 250 29.47 49.97 29.33
CA THR A 250 30.28 49.55 28.18
C THR A 250 30.28 48.02 28.06
N LEU A 251 29.81 47.48 26.94
CA LEU A 251 29.90 46.03 26.66
C LEU A 251 31.34 45.66 26.29
N THR A 252 31.92 44.69 27.01
CA THR A 252 33.29 44.19 26.76
C THR A 252 33.30 42.84 26.05
N SER A 253 32.25 42.06 26.18
CA SER A 253 32.10 40.77 25.52
C SER A 253 30.62 40.41 25.36
N LEU A 254 30.24 39.84 24.23
CA LEU A 254 28.92 39.26 24.00
C LEU A 254 29.09 38.02 23.13
N ILE A 255 29.23 36.86 23.77
CA ILE A 255 29.61 35.61 23.11
C ILE A 255 28.47 34.61 23.20
N ASP A 256 28.13 34.01 22.06
CA ASP A 256 27.16 32.94 21.92
C ASP A 256 27.88 31.60 21.66
N ASP A 257 27.47 30.52 22.31
CA ASP A 257 28.12 29.20 22.15
C ASP A 257 27.77 28.47 20.84
N ASN A 258 27.11 29.15 19.89
CA ASN A 258 26.74 28.65 18.57
C ASN A 258 25.91 27.34 18.64
N ALA A 259 25.16 27.14 19.73
CA ALA A 259 24.46 25.89 20.02
C ALA A 259 25.39 24.66 20.15
N THR A 260 26.65 24.88 20.53
CA THR A 260 27.69 23.86 20.69
C THR A 260 28.38 23.94 22.06
N PRO A 261 27.66 23.64 23.17
CA PRO A 261 28.20 23.79 24.51
C PRO A 261 29.56 23.07 24.70
N GLY A 262 30.57 23.82 25.14
CA GLY A 262 31.92 23.30 25.39
C GLY A 262 32.87 23.33 24.19
N SER A 263 32.45 23.89 23.05
CA SER A 263 33.27 24.07 21.84
C SER A 263 33.58 25.55 21.59
N PRO A 264 34.48 26.20 22.36
CA PRO A 264 34.73 27.63 22.23
C PRO A 264 35.42 28.05 20.91
N GLY A 265 35.66 27.11 19.99
CA GLY A 265 36.33 27.36 18.72
C GLY A 265 35.41 27.94 17.65
N ASP A 266 34.10 27.75 17.77
CA ASP A 266 33.07 28.22 16.84
C ASP A 266 32.03 29.16 17.48
N ASP A 267 32.24 29.56 18.73
CA ASP A 267 31.44 30.59 19.40
C ASP A 267 31.32 31.86 18.54
N ILE A 268 30.12 32.45 18.53
CA ILE A 268 29.82 33.68 17.78
C ILE A 268 30.07 34.88 18.68
N ASP A 269 31.04 35.71 18.29
CA ASP A 269 31.23 37.04 18.87
C ASP A 269 30.22 38.04 18.28
N LEU A 270 29.20 38.39 19.06
CA LEU A 270 28.15 39.32 18.65
C LEU A 270 28.62 40.78 18.65
N LEU A 271 29.78 41.08 19.25
CA LEU A 271 30.45 42.39 19.13
C LEU A 271 31.44 42.41 17.97
N ASN A 272 31.51 41.38 17.13
CA ASN A 272 32.42 41.38 16.00
C ASN A 272 32.17 42.59 15.07
N GLY A 273 33.23 43.38 14.87
CA GLY A 273 33.20 44.62 14.11
C GLY A 273 32.66 45.83 14.88
N PHE A 274 32.28 45.69 16.15
CA PHE A 274 31.92 46.81 17.02
C PHE A 274 33.15 47.68 17.31
N VAL A 275 33.03 48.97 17.06
CA VAL A 275 34.07 49.98 17.31
C VAL A 275 33.39 51.20 17.91
N THR A 276 33.62 51.45 19.20
CA THR A 276 33.09 52.61 19.94
C THR A 276 33.31 53.91 19.17
N GLY A 277 32.24 54.70 19.01
CA GLY A 277 32.28 55.96 18.27
C GLY A 277 32.35 55.82 16.74
N SER A 278 32.24 54.61 16.18
CA SER A 278 32.32 54.37 14.74
C SER A 278 31.25 53.44 14.17
N THR A 279 31.09 52.22 14.68
CA THR A 279 30.15 51.23 14.12
C THR A 279 29.76 50.19 15.17
N HIS A 280 28.51 49.74 15.16
CA HIS A 280 28.01 48.71 16.08
C HIS A 280 28.29 47.26 15.65
N GLY A 281 29.05 47.05 14.57
CA GLY A 281 29.35 45.71 14.06
C GLY A 281 28.22 45.10 13.22
N THR A 282 28.34 43.80 12.91
CA THR A 282 27.45 43.12 11.95
C THR A 282 26.22 42.46 12.57
N HIS A 283 26.27 42.15 13.87
CA HIS A 283 25.20 41.47 14.59
C HIS A 283 24.24 42.43 15.29
N TYR A 284 24.62 43.70 15.45
CA TYR A 284 23.77 44.72 16.06
C TYR A 284 22.59 45.08 15.16
N VAL A 285 21.41 45.20 15.77
CA VAL A 285 20.14 45.49 15.09
C VAL A 285 19.62 46.89 15.48
N SER A 286 19.55 47.20 16.78
CA SER A 286 18.98 48.47 17.28
C SER A 286 19.16 48.63 18.80
N GLY A 287 18.99 49.82 19.37
CA GLY A 287 18.88 50.04 20.83
C GLY A 287 19.56 51.30 21.35
N ASP A 288 20.75 51.60 20.82
CA ASP A 288 21.52 52.82 21.02
C ASP A 288 20.79 54.00 20.36
N THR A 289 20.05 54.77 21.15
CA THR A 289 19.11 55.79 20.70
C THR A 289 19.78 57.15 20.55
N ASP A 290 20.80 57.42 21.35
CA ASP A 290 21.54 58.68 21.30
C ASP A 290 22.92 58.58 20.61
N ASN A 291 23.32 57.37 20.19
CA ASN A 291 24.56 57.03 19.48
C ASN A 291 25.83 57.29 20.29
N ASP A 292 25.77 57.11 21.60
CA ASP A 292 26.91 57.28 22.49
C ASP A 292 27.73 55.98 22.70
N TYR A 293 27.23 54.84 22.18
CA TYR A 293 27.83 53.51 22.27
C TYR A 293 27.90 52.93 23.68
N LEU A 294 27.03 53.39 24.58
CA LEU A 294 26.86 52.87 25.93
C LEU A 294 25.44 52.33 26.10
N VAL A 295 25.26 51.31 26.95
CA VAL A 295 23.93 50.79 27.27
C VAL A 295 23.38 51.59 28.44
N ASP A 296 22.51 52.55 28.12
CA ASP A 296 21.80 53.33 29.12
C ASP A 296 20.64 52.56 29.77
N SER A 297 20.25 53.00 30.97
CA SER A 297 19.14 52.41 31.73
C SER A 297 17.77 52.49 31.04
N ASN A 298 17.60 53.35 30.05
CA ASN A 298 16.38 53.47 29.22
C ASN A 298 16.50 52.78 27.85
N GLU A 299 17.62 52.10 27.58
CA GLU A 299 17.89 51.46 26.31
C GLU A 299 17.73 49.93 26.36
N THR A 300 17.56 49.33 25.18
CA THR A 300 17.56 47.88 25.01
C THR A 300 18.27 47.55 23.71
N TRP A 301 19.51 47.10 23.83
CA TRP A 301 20.34 46.77 22.69
C TRP A 301 19.99 45.38 22.16
N THR A 302 19.60 45.33 20.90
CA THR A 302 19.16 44.13 20.21
C THR A 302 20.24 43.68 19.24
N PHE A 303 20.63 42.41 19.32
CA PHE A 303 21.53 41.73 18.40
C PHE A 303 20.84 40.52 17.77
N SER A 304 21.32 40.06 16.62
CA SER A 304 20.84 38.83 15.97
C SER A 304 21.96 38.04 15.30
N ALA A 305 21.85 36.72 15.37
CA ALA A 305 22.73 35.78 14.67
C ALA A 305 21.93 34.55 14.21
N THR A 306 22.34 33.96 13.09
CA THR A 306 21.77 32.70 12.58
C THR A 306 22.73 31.55 12.87
N VAL A 307 22.20 30.44 13.35
CA VAL A 307 22.94 29.20 13.64
C VAL A 307 22.35 28.08 12.78
N ASN A 308 23.22 27.27 12.17
CA ASN A 308 22.78 26.09 11.44
C ASN A 308 22.90 24.87 12.35
N ILE A 309 21.76 24.37 12.82
CA ILE A 309 21.69 23.16 13.63
C ILE A 309 21.74 21.96 12.68
N ALA A 310 22.69 21.04 12.89
CA ALA A 310 22.79 19.81 12.10
C ALA A 310 21.55 18.92 12.28
N ALA A 311 21.39 17.90 11.44
CA ALA A 311 20.36 16.87 11.67
C ALA A 311 20.61 16.13 12.99
N HIS A 312 19.54 15.82 13.70
CA HIS A 312 19.51 15.14 15.01
C HIS A 312 18.26 14.25 15.07
N ASP A 313 18.27 13.27 15.96
CA ASP A 313 17.11 12.40 16.26
C ASP A 313 16.00 13.17 16.99
N ALA A 314 14.74 12.75 16.83
CA ALA A 314 13.61 13.32 17.53
C ALA A 314 13.76 13.30 19.06
N GLY A 315 13.08 14.24 19.71
CA GLY A 315 13.18 14.41 21.16
C GLY A 315 14.49 15.05 21.65
N SER A 316 15.48 15.25 20.77
CA SER A 316 16.68 16.02 21.06
C SER A 316 16.35 17.46 21.47
N SER A 317 17.14 18.00 22.39
CA SER A 317 17.03 19.38 22.87
C SER A 317 18.37 20.10 22.73
N ILE A 318 18.42 21.07 21.81
CA ILE A 318 19.62 21.82 21.49
C ILE A 318 19.61 23.12 22.29
N VAL A 319 20.48 23.20 23.31
CA VAL A 319 20.61 24.38 24.17
C VAL A 319 21.72 25.27 23.63
N ASN A 320 21.38 26.54 23.38
CA ASN A 320 22.33 27.58 22.97
C ASN A 320 22.46 28.62 24.09
N THR A 321 23.67 28.93 24.53
CA THR A 321 23.96 29.83 25.66
C THR A 321 24.64 31.11 25.20
N VAL A 322 24.22 32.26 25.72
CA VAL A 322 24.93 33.54 25.53
C VAL A 322 25.47 34.05 26.86
N VAL A 323 26.63 34.69 26.81
CA VAL A 323 27.24 35.39 27.94
C VAL A 323 27.56 36.81 27.53
N VAL A 324 27.09 37.79 28.30
CA VAL A 324 27.46 39.20 28.18
C VAL A 324 28.36 39.60 29.34
N HIS A 325 29.38 40.41 29.05
CA HIS A 325 30.22 41.09 30.04
C HIS A 325 30.20 42.60 29.78
N ALA A 326 30.17 43.39 30.86
CA ALA A 326 30.13 44.84 30.81
C ALA A 326 30.81 45.49 32.04
N HIS A 327 31.10 46.79 31.92
CA HIS A 327 31.58 47.65 33.01
C HIS A 327 30.88 49.02 32.95
N ASP A 328 30.78 49.72 34.08
CA ASP A 328 30.43 51.15 34.17
C ASP A 328 31.61 52.06 33.75
N ASP A 329 31.40 53.37 33.72
CA ASP A 329 32.39 54.36 33.28
C ASP A 329 33.35 54.83 34.39
N ASP A 330 32.98 54.64 35.66
CA ASP A 330 33.73 55.04 36.84
C ASP A 330 34.31 53.86 37.66
N SER A 331 33.98 52.62 37.31
CA SER A 331 34.62 51.41 37.83
C SER A 331 35.20 50.54 36.70
N THR A 332 35.95 49.51 37.09
CA THR A 332 36.48 48.48 36.17
C THR A 332 35.95 47.10 36.54
N SER A 333 34.88 47.05 37.33
CA SER A 333 34.32 45.83 37.92
C SER A 333 33.48 45.11 36.88
N ASP A 334 33.87 43.88 36.53
CA ASP A 334 33.17 43.06 35.53
C ASP A 334 31.81 42.63 36.03
N VAL A 335 30.78 42.92 35.25
CA VAL A 335 29.45 42.40 35.46
C VAL A 335 29.06 41.54 34.28
N SER A 336 28.50 40.37 34.58
CA SER A 336 28.13 39.40 33.57
C SER A 336 26.70 38.94 33.74
N ALA A 337 26.02 38.69 32.63
CA ALA A 337 24.75 37.98 32.61
C ALA A 337 24.78 36.87 31.57
N THR A 338 23.98 35.85 31.80
CA THR A 338 23.87 34.68 30.92
C THR A 338 22.41 34.38 30.67
N ASP A 339 22.09 33.96 29.45
CA ASP A 339 20.77 33.41 29.13
C ASP A 339 20.88 32.26 28.13
N THR A 340 19.84 31.44 28.06
CA THR A 340 19.79 30.26 27.19
C THR A 340 18.50 30.24 26.39
N ALA A 341 18.59 29.82 25.13
CA ALA A 341 17.43 29.45 24.32
C ALA A 341 17.58 27.98 23.88
N THR A 342 16.47 27.27 23.77
CA THR A 342 16.45 25.85 23.42
C THR A 342 15.60 25.63 22.17
N VAL A 343 16.12 24.86 21.22
CA VAL A 343 15.39 24.34 20.07
C VAL A 343 15.09 22.85 20.33
N THR A 344 13.83 22.45 20.20
CA THR A 344 13.44 21.03 20.26
C THR A 344 13.40 20.42 18.87
N VAL A 345 13.75 19.13 18.77
CA VAL A 345 13.63 18.36 17.53
C VAL A 345 12.35 17.54 17.57
N ALA A 346 11.47 17.76 16.60
CA ALA A 346 10.19 17.09 16.46
C ALA A 346 10.31 15.85 15.57
N ASP A 347 9.58 14.82 15.96
CA ASP A 347 9.39 13.56 15.24
C ASP A 347 8.72 13.80 13.87
N VAL A 348 9.32 13.23 12.82
CA VAL A 348 8.81 13.22 11.46
C VAL A 348 8.22 11.84 11.18
N ALA A 349 6.92 11.80 10.91
CA ALA A 349 6.22 10.53 10.70
C ALA A 349 6.92 9.62 9.66
N PRO A 350 7.09 8.33 9.97
CA PRO A 350 7.82 7.41 9.11
C PRO A 350 7.04 7.11 7.83
N ALA A 351 7.74 6.61 6.82
CA ALA A 351 7.11 6.19 5.57
C ALA A 351 7.82 4.99 4.96
N ILE A 352 7.06 3.95 4.65
CA ILE A 352 7.53 2.72 4.01
C ILE A 352 6.92 2.60 2.62
N ALA A 353 7.67 2.01 1.68
CA ALA A 353 7.15 1.64 0.38
C ALA A 353 7.54 0.21 0.03
N ILE A 354 6.66 -0.49 -0.68
CA ILE A 354 6.92 -1.83 -1.23
C ILE A 354 6.62 -1.89 -2.72
N GLU A 355 7.52 -2.49 -3.49
CA GLU A 355 7.30 -2.83 -4.90
C GLU A 355 7.29 -4.35 -5.07
N LYS A 356 6.25 -4.88 -5.70
CA LYS A 356 6.05 -6.29 -5.98
C LYS A 356 6.07 -6.56 -7.47
N THR A 357 6.94 -7.47 -7.89
CA THR A 357 7.04 -7.89 -9.29
C THR A 357 6.95 -9.40 -9.42
N ALA A 358 6.38 -9.87 -10.52
CA ALA A 358 6.33 -11.29 -10.89
C ALA A 358 7.31 -11.54 -12.05
N ASP A 359 8.07 -12.63 -11.98
CA ASP A 359 8.94 -13.05 -13.10
C ASP A 359 8.13 -13.53 -14.33
N THR A 360 6.91 -14.01 -14.08
CA THR A 360 5.97 -14.52 -15.07
C THR A 360 4.69 -13.69 -15.02
N ILE A 361 4.41 -12.94 -16.10
CA ILE A 361 3.25 -12.05 -16.19
C ILE A 361 2.05 -12.67 -16.93
N SER A 362 2.23 -13.84 -17.54
CA SER A 362 1.13 -14.56 -18.19
C SER A 362 1.37 -16.05 -18.29
N ILE A 363 0.31 -16.82 -18.10
CA ILE A 363 0.26 -18.27 -18.33
C ILE A 363 -0.90 -18.59 -19.29
N ASN A 364 -0.92 -19.80 -19.83
CA ASN A 364 -2.08 -20.28 -20.56
C ASN A 364 -3.05 -20.93 -19.57
N GLU A 365 -4.34 -20.79 -19.80
CA GLU A 365 -5.35 -21.54 -19.04
C GLU A 365 -5.13 -23.05 -19.13
N GLY A 366 -5.68 -23.79 -18.16
CA GLY A 366 -5.46 -25.24 -18.06
C GLY A 366 -4.05 -25.65 -17.63
N VAL A 367 -3.10 -24.72 -17.53
CA VAL A 367 -1.70 -24.98 -17.17
C VAL A 367 -1.37 -24.39 -15.81
N ALA A 368 -0.89 -25.23 -14.89
CA ALA A 368 -0.31 -24.79 -13.63
C ALA A 368 1.13 -24.28 -13.85
N ALA A 369 1.55 -23.29 -13.06
CA ALA A 369 2.89 -22.72 -13.13
C ALA A 369 3.37 -22.22 -11.76
N ASP A 370 4.68 -22.31 -11.53
CA ASP A 370 5.31 -21.64 -10.39
C ASP A 370 5.74 -20.23 -10.83
N VAL A 371 5.29 -19.21 -10.10
CA VAL A 371 5.64 -17.80 -10.32
C VAL A 371 6.50 -17.31 -9.17
N THR A 372 7.67 -16.75 -9.47
CA THR A 372 8.51 -16.15 -8.42
C THR A 372 8.18 -14.68 -8.30
N TYR A 373 7.73 -14.28 -7.12
CA TYR A 373 7.50 -12.88 -6.78
C TYR A 373 8.75 -12.31 -6.10
N THR A 374 9.10 -11.08 -6.47
CA THR A 374 10.17 -10.28 -5.84
C THR A 374 9.55 -9.06 -5.17
N TYR A 375 9.94 -8.80 -3.94
CA TYR A 375 9.46 -7.71 -3.10
C TYR A 375 10.63 -6.81 -2.76
N GLU A 376 10.49 -5.52 -3.05
CA GLU A 376 11.50 -4.52 -2.74
C GLU A 376 10.92 -3.53 -1.73
N VAL A 377 11.38 -3.61 -0.49
CA VAL A 377 10.97 -2.72 0.61
C VAL A 377 12.00 -1.59 0.72
N THR A 378 11.52 -0.35 0.79
CA THR A 378 12.35 0.85 0.94
C THR A 378 11.77 1.76 2.01
N ASN A 379 12.66 2.36 2.80
CA ASN A 379 12.30 3.48 3.66
C ASN A 379 12.23 4.76 2.83
N THR A 380 11.10 5.44 2.89
CA THR A 380 10.79 6.67 2.17
C THR A 380 10.53 7.84 3.11
N SER A 381 10.88 7.71 4.39
CA SER A 381 10.78 8.79 5.37
C SER A 381 11.57 10.00 4.92
N ALA A 382 11.01 11.19 5.20
CA ALA A 382 11.68 12.45 4.96
C ALA A 382 12.84 12.70 5.95
N ALA A 383 12.85 12.02 7.11
CA ALA A 383 13.92 12.11 8.10
C ALA A 383 15.16 11.26 7.76
N GLY A 384 15.06 10.40 6.73
CA GLY A 384 16.21 9.71 6.14
C GLY A 384 16.89 8.76 7.11
N ALA A 385 18.20 8.95 7.33
CA ALA A 385 19.00 8.09 8.21
C ALA A 385 18.72 8.27 9.72
N PHE A 386 17.89 9.26 10.08
CA PHE A 386 17.45 9.52 11.45
C PHE A 386 16.10 8.88 11.76
N ASP A 387 15.52 8.17 10.78
CA ASP A 387 14.25 7.47 10.93
C ASP A 387 14.35 6.08 10.26
N PRO A 388 15.17 5.16 10.80
CA PRO A 388 15.34 3.82 10.26
C PRO A 388 14.18 2.89 10.66
N LEU A 389 13.71 2.04 9.74
CA LEU A 389 12.49 1.25 9.99
C LEU A 389 12.79 -0.19 10.47
N THR A 390 12.09 -0.61 11.52
CA THR A 390 11.92 -2.01 11.89
C THR A 390 10.72 -2.62 11.16
N LEU A 391 10.92 -3.70 10.40
CA LEU A 391 9.81 -4.44 9.80
C LEU A 391 9.11 -5.32 10.85
N THR A 392 7.79 -5.14 11.02
CA THR A 392 6.96 -5.93 11.94
C THR A 392 6.14 -7.00 11.25
N SER A 393 5.77 -6.77 9.99
CA SER A 393 5.02 -7.72 9.16
C SER A 393 5.38 -7.54 7.69
N LEU A 394 5.49 -8.64 6.95
CA LEU A 394 5.57 -8.62 5.49
C LEU A 394 4.87 -9.88 4.99
N VAL A 395 3.64 -9.73 4.52
CA VAL A 395 2.74 -10.85 4.21
C VAL A 395 2.22 -10.73 2.79
N ASP A 396 2.31 -11.84 2.06
CA ASP A 396 1.80 -12.02 0.71
C ASP A 396 0.55 -12.92 0.73
N ASP A 397 -0.49 -12.56 -0.01
CA ASP A 397 -1.76 -13.31 -0.04
C ASP A 397 -1.70 -14.63 -0.84
N ASN A 398 -0.49 -15.03 -1.26
CA ASN A 398 -0.22 -16.28 -1.97
C ASN A 398 -1.03 -16.40 -3.28
N ALA A 399 -1.33 -15.25 -3.92
CA ALA A 399 -2.19 -15.17 -5.10
C ALA A 399 -3.62 -15.69 -4.85
N THR A 400 -4.09 -15.58 -3.62
CA THR A 400 -5.44 -15.94 -3.18
C THR A 400 -6.01 -14.83 -2.29
N PRO A 401 -7.34 -14.73 -2.10
CA PRO A 401 -7.88 -13.80 -1.13
C PRO A 401 -7.36 -14.12 0.28
N ILE A 402 -6.93 -13.09 1.03
CA ILE A 402 -6.38 -13.17 2.40
C ILE A 402 -6.94 -14.35 3.20
N GLY A 403 -6.04 -15.26 3.59
CA GLY A 403 -6.38 -16.59 4.07
C GLY A 403 -5.35 -17.17 5.04
N SER A 404 -5.47 -18.48 5.31
CA SER A 404 -4.54 -19.20 6.19
C SER A 404 -3.27 -19.65 5.49
N ASP A 405 -3.20 -19.52 4.17
CA ASP A 405 -2.11 -19.90 3.30
C ASP A 405 -1.22 -18.72 2.88
N ASP A 406 -1.51 -17.52 3.38
CA ASP A 406 -0.69 -16.32 3.21
C ASP A 406 0.78 -16.60 3.60
N ILE A 407 1.71 -16.10 2.79
CA ILE A 407 3.14 -16.29 2.98
C ILE A 407 3.67 -15.16 3.85
N ASN A 408 4.15 -15.51 5.05
CA ASN A 408 4.94 -14.59 5.87
C ASN A 408 6.38 -14.55 5.35
N LEU A 409 6.75 -13.45 4.68
CA LEU A 409 8.07 -13.24 4.11
C LEU A 409 9.15 -12.96 5.18
N LEU A 410 8.73 -12.67 6.42
CA LEU A 410 9.63 -12.61 7.58
C LEU A 410 9.78 -13.95 8.31
N ASP A 411 9.30 -15.07 7.74
CA ASP A 411 9.49 -16.39 8.38
C ASP A 411 10.98 -16.71 8.60
N GLY A 412 11.32 -17.03 9.85
CA GLY A 412 12.69 -17.21 10.30
C GLY A 412 13.53 -15.92 10.47
N PHE A 413 12.97 -14.73 10.23
CA PHE A 413 13.66 -13.47 10.50
C PHE A 413 13.74 -13.23 12.01
N VAL A 414 14.94 -12.94 12.51
CA VAL A 414 15.20 -12.59 13.91
C VAL A 414 16.01 -11.30 13.91
N GLN A 415 15.37 -10.19 14.30
CA GLN A 415 15.99 -8.87 14.37
C GLN A 415 17.31 -8.93 15.16
N GLY A 416 18.38 -8.40 14.56
CA GLY A 416 19.73 -8.40 15.14
C GLY A 416 20.48 -9.74 15.07
N SER A 417 19.96 -10.77 14.37
CA SER A 417 20.58 -12.10 14.35
C SER A 417 20.53 -12.81 13.00
N GLU A 418 19.36 -13.03 12.41
CA GLU A 418 19.19 -13.88 11.22
C GLU A 418 18.18 -13.28 10.24
N TYR A 419 18.57 -13.19 8.96
CA TYR A 419 17.66 -12.83 7.87
C TYR A 419 16.95 -14.11 7.41
N GLY A 420 15.62 -14.16 7.53
CA GLY A 420 14.78 -15.34 7.30
C GLY A 420 14.88 -15.95 5.89
N THR A 421 14.10 -16.99 5.61
CA THR A 421 14.29 -17.82 4.40
C THR A 421 14.02 -17.10 3.08
N TYR A 422 13.20 -16.06 3.09
CA TYR A 422 12.80 -15.31 1.89
C TYR A 422 13.66 -14.07 1.62
N TYR A 423 14.49 -13.66 2.58
CA TYR A 423 15.37 -12.52 2.43
C TYR A 423 16.52 -12.82 1.47
N VAL A 424 16.82 -11.89 0.58
CA VAL A 424 17.87 -12.03 -0.45
C VAL A 424 19.03 -11.07 -0.23
N SER A 425 18.74 -9.78 -0.01
CA SER A 425 19.75 -8.72 0.12
C SER A 425 19.14 -7.39 0.53
N GLY A 426 19.95 -6.41 0.91
CA GLY A 426 19.54 -5.00 1.05
C GLY A 426 20.15 -4.28 2.25
N ASP A 427 20.38 -5.03 3.33
CA ASP A 427 20.97 -4.57 4.58
C ASP A 427 22.49 -4.51 4.39
N THR A 428 22.96 -3.31 4.08
CA THR A 428 24.33 -3.01 3.68
C THR A 428 25.21 -2.80 4.90
N ASN A 429 24.66 -2.29 6.00
CA ASN A 429 25.39 -1.99 7.22
C ASN A 429 25.33 -3.13 8.27
N GLY A 430 24.40 -4.08 8.12
CA GLY A 430 24.19 -5.26 8.96
C GLY A 430 23.46 -4.99 10.27
N ASP A 431 22.66 -3.93 10.36
CA ASP A 431 21.99 -3.51 11.60
C ASP A 431 20.53 -3.98 11.74
N PHE A 432 19.99 -4.64 10.70
CA PHE A 432 18.64 -5.18 10.64
C PHE A 432 17.53 -4.11 10.67
N LEU A 433 17.82 -2.90 10.22
CA LEU A 433 16.85 -1.83 9.98
C LEU A 433 16.82 -1.48 8.50
N VAL A 434 15.67 -1.00 8.01
CA VAL A 434 15.56 -0.50 6.64
C VAL A 434 15.94 0.97 6.64
N ASP A 435 17.20 1.24 6.28
CA ASP A 435 17.71 2.60 6.14
C ASP A 435 17.20 3.28 4.86
N SER A 436 17.20 4.61 4.87
CA SER A 436 16.77 5.43 3.72
C SER A 436 17.62 5.26 2.45
N ASP A 437 18.85 4.77 2.55
CA ASP A 437 19.72 4.43 1.40
C ASP A 437 19.70 2.94 1.03
N GLU A 438 18.87 2.14 1.71
CA GLU A 438 18.74 0.71 1.49
C GLU A 438 17.51 0.31 0.69
N LYS A 439 17.60 -0.89 0.10
CA LYS A 439 16.49 -1.55 -0.59
C LYS A 439 16.51 -3.03 -0.25
N TRP A 440 15.59 -3.44 0.60
CA TRP A 440 15.48 -4.81 1.08
C TRP A 440 14.70 -5.65 0.08
N VAL A 441 15.34 -6.72 -0.40
CA VAL A 441 14.82 -7.61 -1.43
C VAL A 441 14.45 -8.95 -0.81
N PHE A 442 13.19 -9.35 -1.00
CA PHE A 442 12.68 -10.67 -0.66
C PHE A 442 12.21 -11.40 -1.91
N LYS A 443 12.21 -12.73 -1.91
CA LYS A 443 11.68 -13.56 -3.00
C LYS A 443 10.93 -14.77 -2.49
N ALA A 444 9.74 -15.02 -3.05
CA ALA A 444 8.94 -16.21 -2.76
C ALA A 444 8.40 -16.85 -4.05
N PRO A 445 8.52 -18.18 -4.21
CA PRO A 445 7.82 -18.92 -5.24
C PRO A 445 6.37 -19.19 -4.80
N VAL A 446 5.41 -18.88 -5.68
CA VAL A 446 3.97 -19.13 -5.49
C VAL A 446 3.52 -20.09 -6.60
N GLY A 447 2.89 -21.20 -6.20
CA GLY A 447 2.34 -22.19 -7.13
C GLY A 447 0.94 -21.78 -7.58
N ILE A 448 0.81 -21.32 -8.82
CA ILE A 448 -0.48 -21.01 -9.43
C ILE A 448 -1.06 -22.30 -10.03
N ALA A 449 -2.25 -22.69 -9.57
CA ALA A 449 -2.97 -23.85 -10.09
C ALA A 449 -3.46 -23.59 -11.53
N ALA A 450 -3.96 -24.63 -12.21
CA ALA A 450 -4.63 -24.40 -13.48
C ALA A 450 -5.92 -23.59 -13.23
N HIS A 451 -6.13 -22.54 -14.02
CA HIS A 451 -7.29 -21.63 -13.94
C HIS A 451 -7.91 -21.46 -15.34
N ASN A 452 -9.17 -21.03 -15.37
CA ASN A 452 -9.82 -20.54 -16.59
C ASN A 452 -9.24 -19.16 -17.00
N ALA A 453 -9.47 -18.66 -18.22
CA ALA A 453 -8.92 -17.36 -18.63
C ALA A 453 -9.37 -16.23 -17.70
N GLY A 454 -8.50 -15.24 -17.55
CA GLY A 454 -8.75 -14.13 -16.64
C GLY A 454 -7.47 -13.55 -16.05
N SER A 455 -7.55 -13.13 -14.80
CA SER A 455 -6.42 -12.49 -14.11
C SER A 455 -6.36 -12.91 -12.66
N ILE A 456 -5.16 -13.22 -12.21
CA ILE A 456 -4.84 -13.57 -10.83
C ILE A 456 -4.05 -12.40 -10.26
N VAL A 457 -4.62 -11.75 -9.26
CA VAL A 457 -3.99 -10.64 -8.54
C VAL A 457 -3.40 -11.21 -7.26
N ASN A 458 -2.10 -11.00 -7.06
CA ASN A 458 -1.40 -11.35 -5.84
C ASN A 458 -1.05 -10.04 -5.10
N THR A 459 -1.50 -9.86 -3.86
CA THR A 459 -1.28 -8.66 -3.04
C THR A 459 -0.25 -8.93 -1.94
N VAL A 460 0.60 -7.94 -1.66
CA VAL A 460 1.50 -7.94 -0.50
C VAL A 460 1.18 -6.73 0.38
N GLU A 461 1.36 -6.90 1.68
CA GLU A 461 1.28 -5.84 2.67
C GLU A 461 2.53 -5.86 3.56
N VAL A 462 3.16 -4.69 3.71
CA VAL A 462 4.30 -4.49 4.61
C VAL A 462 3.90 -3.57 5.75
N HIS A 463 4.39 -3.87 6.95
CA HIS A 463 4.26 -3.05 8.15
C HIS A 463 5.65 -2.82 8.71
N GLY A 464 5.91 -1.60 9.16
CA GLY A 464 7.09 -1.28 9.95
C GLY A 464 6.90 -0.02 10.78
N HIS A 465 7.75 0.18 11.77
CA HIS A 465 7.78 1.40 12.58
C HIS A 465 9.23 1.85 12.76
N ASP A 466 9.40 3.12 13.09
CA ASP A 466 10.68 3.75 13.41
C ASP A 466 11.14 3.43 14.85
N ASP A 467 12.20 4.07 15.32
CA ASP A 467 12.72 3.88 16.68
C ASP A 467 12.07 4.78 17.73
N ASP A 468 11.39 5.85 17.31
CA ASP A 468 10.73 6.81 18.19
C ASP A 468 9.22 6.56 18.39
N SER A 469 8.62 5.69 17.58
CA SER A 469 7.23 5.25 17.65
C SER A 469 7.09 3.72 17.60
N LEU A 470 5.97 3.24 18.14
CA LEU A 470 5.55 1.83 18.02
C LEU A 470 4.31 1.69 17.11
N THR A 471 3.99 2.75 16.36
CA THR A 471 2.84 2.75 15.47
C THR A 471 3.31 2.37 14.07
N ASP A 472 2.82 1.24 13.58
CA ASP A 472 3.19 0.77 12.26
C ASP A 472 2.66 1.72 11.17
N VAL A 473 3.54 2.02 10.22
CA VAL A 473 3.20 2.47 8.88
C VAL A 473 3.13 1.28 7.95
N THR A 474 2.23 1.37 6.98
CA THR A 474 1.89 0.26 6.10
C THR A 474 1.93 0.68 4.65
N ASP A 475 2.36 -0.22 3.79
CA ASP A 475 2.18 -0.07 2.34
C ASP A 475 1.74 -1.40 1.72
N THR A 476 1.06 -1.31 0.58
CA THR A 476 0.55 -2.47 -0.14
C THR A 476 0.87 -2.36 -1.62
N ASP A 477 1.24 -3.46 -2.25
CA ASP A 477 1.39 -3.52 -3.70
C ASP A 477 0.80 -4.81 -4.28
N THR A 478 0.53 -4.80 -5.58
CA THR A 478 -0.07 -5.93 -6.29
C THR A 478 0.69 -6.28 -7.55
N ALA A 479 0.82 -7.58 -7.83
CA ALA A 479 1.31 -8.08 -9.09
C ALA A 479 0.24 -8.99 -9.73
N THR A 480 -0.03 -8.76 -11.02
CA THR A 480 -1.07 -9.49 -11.75
C THR A 480 -0.46 -10.47 -12.76
N VAL A 481 -0.95 -11.70 -12.77
CA VAL A 481 -0.67 -12.70 -13.79
C VAL A 481 -1.91 -12.87 -14.66
N THR A 482 -1.77 -12.67 -15.97
CA THR A 482 -2.86 -12.90 -16.94
C THR A 482 -2.92 -14.37 -17.33
N VAL A 483 -4.08 -15.01 -17.16
CA VAL A 483 -4.36 -16.34 -17.68
C VAL A 483 -4.97 -16.16 -19.08
N LYS A 484 -4.28 -16.67 -20.10
CA LYS A 484 -4.68 -16.52 -21.51
C LYS A 484 -5.57 -17.67 -21.93
N ASP A 485 -6.69 -17.30 -22.54
CA ASP A 485 -7.57 -18.16 -23.36
C ASP A 485 -6.73 -18.98 -24.36
N VAL A 486 -6.96 -20.29 -24.37
CA VAL A 486 -6.40 -21.27 -25.29
C VAL A 486 -7.50 -21.71 -26.24
N ALA A 487 -7.27 -21.51 -27.53
CA ALA A 487 -8.25 -21.81 -28.57
C ALA A 487 -8.94 -23.19 -28.40
N PRO A 488 -10.28 -23.22 -28.39
CA PRO A 488 -11.03 -24.43 -28.10
C PRO A 488 -11.01 -25.44 -29.26
N SER A 489 -11.30 -26.70 -28.98
CA SER A 489 -11.34 -27.76 -29.98
C SER A 489 -12.41 -28.82 -29.70
N ILE A 490 -13.19 -29.17 -30.71
CA ILE A 490 -14.26 -30.19 -30.63
C ILE A 490 -14.02 -31.31 -31.64
N ALA A 491 -14.49 -32.51 -31.30
CA ALA A 491 -14.57 -33.62 -32.24
C ALA A 491 -15.96 -34.25 -32.20
N ILE A 492 -16.35 -34.85 -33.32
CA ILE A 492 -17.59 -35.60 -33.48
C ILE A 492 -17.29 -36.90 -34.23
N ASP A 493 -17.83 -38.01 -33.73
CA ASP A 493 -17.83 -39.32 -34.39
C ASP A 493 -19.27 -39.68 -34.76
N LYS A 494 -19.50 -39.94 -36.05
CA LYS A 494 -20.80 -40.28 -36.60
C LYS A 494 -20.81 -41.72 -37.07
N THR A 495 -21.71 -42.49 -36.49
CA THR A 495 -21.91 -43.90 -36.86
C THR A 495 -23.37 -44.14 -37.21
N VAL A 496 -23.64 -45.20 -37.95
CA VAL A 496 -24.97 -45.61 -38.41
C VAL A 496 -25.20 -47.07 -38.06
N ASP A 497 -26.44 -47.39 -37.71
CA ASP A 497 -27.01 -48.74 -37.66
C ASP A 497 -28.19 -48.75 -38.66
N ALA A 498 -27.93 -49.27 -39.85
CA ALA A 498 -28.84 -49.33 -40.98
C ALA A 498 -29.39 -50.74 -41.20
N ASP A 499 -28.67 -51.80 -40.80
CA ASP A 499 -29.17 -53.18 -40.84
C ASP A 499 -29.93 -53.60 -39.57
N HIS A 500 -29.94 -52.74 -38.54
CA HIS A 500 -30.68 -52.86 -37.28
C HIS A 500 -30.20 -54.02 -36.41
N ASP A 501 -28.91 -54.36 -36.48
CA ASP A 501 -28.30 -55.39 -35.62
C ASP A 501 -27.92 -54.84 -34.22
N GLY A 502 -28.03 -53.52 -34.01
CA GLY A 502 -27.72 -52.82 -32.78
C GLY A 502 -26.23 -52.46 -32.62
N ILE A 503 -25.41 -52.72 -33.64
CA ILE A 503 -24.01 -52.33 -33.73
C ILE A 503 -23.93 -51.15 -34.70
N PHE A 504 -23.18 -50.12 -34.32
CA PHE A 504 -23.04 -48.92 -35.14
C PHE A 504 -21.66 -48.86 -35.80
N HIS A 505 -21.63 -48.56 -37.08
CA HIS A 505 -20.39 -48.41 -37.85
C HIS A 505 -20.38 -47.12 -38.68
N SER A 506 -19.19 -46.66 -39.11
CA SER A 506 -19.09 -45.52 -40.03
C SER A 506 -19.57 -45.85 -41.44
N SER A 507 -19.73 -47.14 -41.77
CA SER A 507 -20.39 -47.58 -42.98
C SER A 507 -21.04 -48.94 -42.85
N GLU A 508 -22.23 -49.07 -43.43
CA GLU A 508 -23.01 -50.30 -43.43
C GLU A 508 -23.67 -50.58 -44.79
N THR A 509 -24.14 -51.82 -44.96
CA THR A 509 -24.76 -52.28 -46.21
C THR A 509 -26.14 -52.86 -45.99
N VAL A 510 -27.11 -52.35 -46.74
CA VAL A 510 -28.52 -52.76 -46.68
C VAL A 510 -29.04 -53.12 -48.07
N GLN A 511 -30.24 -53.68 -48.16
CA GLN A 511 -30.84 -53.99 -49.46
C GLN A 511 -31.19 -52.70 -50.23
N SER A 512 -31.17 -52.72 -51.56
CA SER A 512 -31.78 -51.62 -52.33
C SER A 512 -33.29 -51.50 -52.06
N GLY A 513 -33.79 -50.28 -51.86
CA GLY A 513 -35.18 -50.01 -51.52
C GLY A 513 -35.30 -48.83 -50.55
N ALA A 514 -36.50 -48.65 -50.00
CA ALA A 514 -36.74 -47.72 -48.90
C ALA A 514 -36.12 -48.29 -47.62
N GLN A 515 -35.41 -47.44 -46.89
CA GLN A 515 -34.63 -47.75 -45.71
C GLN A 515 -34.84 -46.67 -44.65
N ASN A 516 -34.82 -47.08 -43.39
CA ASN A 516 -34.62 -46.19 -42.25
C ASN A 516 -33.28 -46.59 -41.65
N ALA A 517 -32.46 -45.62 -41.24
CA ALA A 517 -31.21 -45.90 -40.53
C ALA A 517 -31.12 -44.99 -39.32
N THR A 518 -30.68 -45.54 -38.20
CA THR A 518 -30.44 -44.78 -36.98
C THR A 518 -28.98 -44.36 -36.94
N TYR A 519 -28.73 -43.09 -36.65
CA TYR A 519 -27.40 -42.50 -36.56
C TYR A 519 -27.11 -42.10 -35.12
N HIS A 520 -25.87 -42.34 -34.70
CA HIS A 520 -25.31 -41.87 -33.43
C HIS A 520 -24.27 -40.78 -33.69
N TYR A 521 -24.27 -39.78 -32.82
CA TYR A 521 -23.36 -38.65 -32.87
C TYR A 521 -22.68 -38.54 -31.51
N ALA A 522 -21.41 -38.93 -31.44
CA ALA A 522 -20.60 -38.85 -30.22
C ALA A 522 -19.72 -37.60 -30.29
N ILE A 523 -20.01 -36.63 -29.42
CA ILE A 523 -19.30 -35.34 -29.36
C ILE A 523 -18.38 -35.33 -28.16
N THR A 524 -17.13 -34.95 -28.39
CA THR A 524 -16.11 -34.82 -27.34
C THR A 524 -15.44 -33.45 -27.39
N ASN A 525 -15.27 -32.84 -26.23
CA ASN A 525 -14.40 -31.68 -26.09
C ASN A 525 -12.94 -32.16 -26.08
N THR A 526 -12.16 -31.64 -27.02
CA THR A 526 -10.74 -31.95 -27.24
C THR A 526 -9.84 -30.74 -27.00
N SER A 527 -10.38 -29.69 -26.36
CA SER A 527 -9.66 -28.48 -25.98
C SER A 527 -8.40 -28.81 -25.18
N PRO A 528 -7.25 -28.19 -25.49
CA PRO A 528 -6.00 -28.43 -24.75
C PRO A 528 -6.08 -28.04 -23.27
N ALA A 529 -6.93 -27.08 -22.93
CA ALA A 529 -7.17 -26.60 -21.56
C ALA A 529 -8.05 -27.55 -20.72
N GLY A 530 -8.64 -28.58 -21.34
CA GLY A 530 -9.34 -29.65 -20.66
C GLY A 530 -10.62 -29.17 -19.97
N ALA A 531 -10.81 -29.54 -18.69
CA ALA A 531 -12.01 -29.20 -17.93
C ALA A 531 -12.12 -27.71 -17.54
N LEU A 532 -11.11 -26.91 -17.88
CA LEU A 532 -11.13 -25.45 -17.68
C LEU A 532 -11.53 -24.69 -18.96
N ASP A 533 -11.85 -25.40 -20.04
CA ASP A 533 -12.37 -24.85 -21.29
C ASP A 533 -13.58 -25.71 -21.75
N PRO A 534 -14.70 -25.68 -21.00
CA PRO A 534 -15.90 -26.44 -21.32
C PRO A 534 -16.67 -25.80 -22.49
N LEU A 535 -17.24 -26.61 -23.38
CA LEU A 535 -17.85 -26.10 -24.62
C LEU A 535 -19.38 -26.00 -24.53
N THR A 536 -19.93 -24.89 -24.99
CA THR A 536 -21.37 -24.74 -25.25
C THR A 536 -21.67 -25.05 -26.71
N LEU A 537 -22.48 -26.08 -26.97
CA LEU A 537 -22.96 -26.39 -28.33
C LEU A 537 -23.87 -25.28 -28.86
N THR A 538 -23.59 -24.81 -30.07
CA THR A 538 -24.35 -23.74 -30.75
C THR A 538 -25.07 -24.22 -31.99
N SER A 539 -24.56 -25.28 -32.62
CA SER A 539 -25.18 -25.94 -33.77
C SER A 539 -24.83 -27.42 -33.77
N LEU A 540 -25.79 -28.28 -34.12
CA LEU A 540 -25.53 -29.69 -34.44
C LEU A 540 -26.52 -30.07 -35.53
N VAL A 541 -26.04 -30.08 -36.77
CA VAL A 541 -26.89 -30.22 -37.96
C VAL A 541 -26.40 -31.38 -38.81
N ASP A 542 -27.32 -32.26 -39.14
CA ASP A 542 -27.12 -33.41 -40.01
C ASP A 542 -27.76 -33.14 -41.38
N ASP A 543 -27.02 -33.37 -42.46
CA ASP A 543 -27.46 -33.07 -43.83
C ASP A 543 -28.48 -34.07 -44.39
N ASN A 544 -28.88 -35.07 -43.59
CA ASN A 544 -29.82 -36.12 -43.93
C ASN A 544 -29.45 -36.91 -45.20
N GLY A 545 -28.16 -36.94 -45.55
CA GLY A 545 -27.63 -37.52 -46.77
C GLY A 545 -27.90 -36.69 -48.04
N THR A 546 -28.24 -35.41 -47.89
CA THR A 546 -28.60 -34.49 -48.98
C THR A 546 -27.89 -33.13 -48.88
N PRO A 547 -26.56 -33.05 -49.12
CA PRO A 547 -25.78 -31.80 -48.94
C PRO A 547 -26.27 -30.56 -49.72
N ALA A 548 -27.07 -30.75 -50.77
CA ALA A 548 -27.59 -29.67 -51.60
C ALA A 548 -29.00 -29.20 -51.21
N ASN A 549 -29.64 -29.86 -50.24
CA ASN A 549 -30.99 -29.57 -49.79
C ASN A 549 -30.97 -29.25 -48.29
N THR A 550 -30.86 -27.98 -47.93
CA THR A 550 -30.85 -27.60 -46.50
C THR A 550 -32.25 -27.60 -45.86
N GLY A 551 -33.28 -28.02 -46.60
CA GLY A 551 -34.68 -27.98 -46.17
C GLY A 551 -35.11 -29.23 -45.39
N ASP A 552 -34.35 -30.31 -45.49
CA ASP A 552 -34.53 -31.59 -44.81
C ASP A 552 -33.39 -31.95 -43.86
N ASP A 553 -32.46 -31.02 -43.62
CA ASP A 553 -31.44 -31.13 -42.58
C ASP A 553 -32.10 -31.33 -41.20
N ILE A 554 -31.48 -32.18 -40.37
CA ILE A 554 -31.96 -32.49 -39.03
C ILE A 554 -31.18 -31.63 -38.02
N ASP A 555 -31.89 -30.75 -37.34
CA ASP A 555 -31.37 -30.00 -36.18
C ASP A 555 -31.42 -30.89 -34.94
N LEU A 556 -30.26 -31.45 -34.58
CA LEU A 556 -30.12 -32.33 -33.42
C LEU A 556 -30.14 -31.57 -32.09
N LEU A 557 -30.02 -30.24 -32.11
CA LEU A 557 -30.23 -29.39 -30.92
C LEU A 557 -31.69 -28.95 -30.78
N ASN A 558 -32.65 -29.56 -31.49
CA ASN A 558 -34.05 -29.18 -31.35
C ASN A 558 -34.54 -29.30 -29.88
N GLY A 559 -34.96 -28.18 -29.31
CA GLY A 559 -35.39 -28.10 -27.91
C GLY A 559 -34.24 -28.02 -26.89
N PHE A 560 -32.99 -27.93 -27.34
CA PHE A 560 -31.85 -27.60 -26.49
C PHE A 560 -31.99 -26.17 -25.97
N VAL A 561 -31.80 -26.00 -24.67
CA VAL A 561 -31.75 -24.71 -24.00
C VAL A 561 -30.58 -24.77 -23.04
N ALA A 562 -29.55 -23.96 -23.30
CA ALA A 562 -28.38 -23.86 -22.44
C ALA A 562 -28.81 -23.69 -20.97
N ASN A 563 -28.20 -24.47 -20.07
CA ASN A 563 -28.49 -24.50 -18.63
C ASN A 563 -29.90 -25.00 -18.25
N SER A 564 -30.68 -25.63 -19.15
CA SER A 564 -32.06 -26.02 -18.84
C SER A 564 -32.59 -27.28 -19.51
N SER A 565 -32.17 -27.63 -20.73
CA SER A 565 -32.74 -28.76 -21.48
C SER A 565 -31.74 -29.23 -22.55
N HIS A 566 -31.54 -30.55 -22.66
CA HIS A 566 -30.67 -31.14 -23.69
C HIS A 566 -31.36 -31.33 -25.06
N GLY A 567 -32.66 -31.07 -25.15
CA GLY A 567 -33.44 -31.28 -26.37
C GLY A 567 -33.93 -32.71 -26.57
N THR A 568 -34.51 -32.99 -27.74
CA THR A 568 -35.21 -34.25 -28.01
C THR A 568 -34.34 -35.37 -28.55
N HIS A 569 -33.17 -35.03 -29.12
CA HIS A 569 -32.25 -35.99 -29.74
C HIS A 569 -31.12 -36.43 -28.81
N TYR A 570 -30.97 -35.78 -27.67
CA TYR A 570 -29.95 -36.12 -26.69
C TYR A 570 -30.25 -37.44 -25.98
N VAL A 571 -29.23 -38.28 -25.83
CA VAL A 571 -29.33 -39.62 -25.21
C VAL A 571 -28.59 -39.65 -23.86
N SER A 572 -27.33 -39.24 -23.82
CA SER A 572 -26.46 -39.32 -22.63
C SER A 572 -25.16 -38.53 -22.78
N GLY A 573 -24.40 -38.33 -21.69
CA GLY A 573 -23.02 -37.84 -21.71
C GLY A 573 -22.68 -36.75 -20.71
N ASP A 574 -23.68 -35.97 -20.32
CA ASP A 574 -23.61 -34.86 -19.35
C ASP A 574 -23.71 -35.46 -17.95
N THR A 575 -22.55 -35.68 -17.34
CA THR A 575 -22.39 -36.43 -16.10
C THR A 575 -22.55 -35.52 -14.89
N ASN A 576 -22.20 -34.24 -15.04
CA ASN A 576 -22.27 -33.24 -13.96
C ASN A 576 -23.58 -32.41 -13.97
N GLY A 577 -24.33 -32.43 -15.07
CA GLY A 577 -25.62 -31.77 -15.27
C GLY A 577 -25.52 -30.26 -15.52
N ASP A 578 -24.37 -29.77 -16.00
CA ASP A 578 -24.12 -28.34 -16.23
C ASP A 578 -24.43 -27.86 -17.65
N TYR A 579 -24.81 -28.77 -18.55
CA TYR A 579 -25.14 -28.49 -19.95
C TYR A 579 -23.96 -27.96 -20.79
N LEU A 580 -22.73 -28.26 -20.40
CA LEU A 580 -21.51 -27.99 -21.14
C LEU A 580 -20.81 -29.30 -21.52
N VAL A 581 -20.11 -29.32 -22.65
CA VAL A 581 -19.32 -30.49 -23.05
C VAL A 581 -17.94 -30.39 -22.39
N ASP A 582 -17.77 -31.10 -21.28
CA ASP A 582 -16.49 -31.21 -20.60
C ASP A 582 -15.52 -32.14 -21.32
N SER A 583 -14.22 -31.92 -21.14
CA SER A 583 -13.16 -32.76 -21.74
C SER A 583 -13.16 -34.24 -21.31
N ASN A 584 -13.83 -34.58 -20.20
CA ASN A 584 -14.00 -35.96 -19.72
C ASN A 584 -15.37 -36.56 -20.08
N GLU A 585 -16.18 -35.86 -20.87
CA GLU A 585 -17.51 -36.29 -21.29
C GLU A 585 -17.55 -36.70 -22.76
N THR A 586 -18.58 -37.47 -23.11
CA THR A 586 -18.91 -37.80 -24.49
C THR A 586 -20.42 -37.71 -24.64
N TRP A 587 -20.87 -36.64 -25.29
CA TRP A 587 -22.28 -36.39 -25.49
C TRP A 587 -22.78 -37.17 -26.70
N VAL A 588 -23.81 -37.99 -26.49
CA VAL A 588 -24.40 -38.86 -27.50
C VAL A 588 -25.78 -38.33 -27.88
N PHE A 589 -25.96 -38.09 -29.18
CA PHE A 589 -27.25 -37.79 -29.78
C PHE A 589 -27.67 -38.92 -30.73
N GLU A 590 -28.97 -39.06 -30.97
CA GLU A 590 -29.54 -40.05 -31.87
C GLU A 590 -30.64 -39.47 -32.78
N ALA A 591 -30.62 -39.84 -34.05
CA ALA A 591 -31.70 -39.55 -35.00
C ALA A 591 -31.85 -40.66 -36.04
N THR A 592 -33.06 -40.81 -36.57
CA THR A 592 -33.37 -41.78 -37.63
C THR A 592 -33.71 -41.06 -38.93
N SER A 593 -33.04 -41.45 -40.02
CA SER A 593 -33.30 -40.91 -41.36
C SER A 593 -33.94 -41.93 -42.28
N ALA A 594 -35.00 -41.54 -42.97
CA ALA A 594 -35.67 -42.33 -43.99
C ALA A 594 -35.14 -41.97 -45.38
N PHE A 595 -34.73 -42.97 -46.15
CA PHE A 595 -34.20 -42.78 -47.49
C PHE A 595 -34.47 -43.95 -48.43
N ASN A 596 -34.21 -43.77 -49.74
CA ASN A 596 -34.35 -44.85 -50.72
C ASN A 596 -33.07 -45.01 -51.52
N LEU A 597 -32.50 -46.21 -51.51
CA LEU A 597 -31.33 -46.60 -52.29
C LEU A 597 -31.73 -47.37 -53.55
N LEU A 598 -31.17 -47.01 -54.68
CA LEU A 598 -31.39 -47.70 -55.95
C LEU A 598 -30.57 -49.01 -56.03
N PRO A 599 -31.01 -50.01 -56.81
CA PRO A 599 -30.20 -51.19 -57.05
C PRO A 599 -28.86 -50.86 -57.74
N LYS A 600 -27.83 -51.67 -57.46
CA LYS A 600 -26.45 -51.62 -58.02
C LYS A 600 -25.48 -50.65 -57.32
N ALA A 601 -25.25 -50.85 -56.02
CA ALA A 601 -24.25 -50.10 -55.26
C ALA A 601 -24.52 -48.59 -55.22
N ASP A 602 -25.80 -48.21 -55.12
CA ASP A 602 -26.17 -46.86 -54.72
C ASP A 602 -25.82 -46.67 -53.24
N SER A 603 -25.37 -45.48 -52.86
CA SER A 603 -24.92 -45.18 -51.50
C SER A 603 -25.38 -43.80 -51.08
N ARG A 604 -25.66 -43.63 -49.79
CA ARG A 604 -25.90 -42.34 -49.17
C ARG A 604 -24.87 -42.09 -48.09
N THR A 605 -24.10 -41.03 -48.27
CA THR A 605 -23.20 -40.49 -47.26
C THR A 605 -23.92 -39.34 -46.58
N ASN A 606 -24.12 -39.48 -45.27
CA ASN A 606 -24.76 -38.48 -44.42
C ASN A 606 -23.67 -37.75 -43.62
N THR A 607 -23.63 -36.43 -43.71
CA THR A 607 -22.64 -35.55 -43.05
C THR A 607 -23.28 -34.86 -41.84
N VAL A 608 -22.57 -34.80 -40.72
CA VAL A 608 -22.94 -33.95 -39.60
C VAL A 608 -21.91 -32.84 -39.43
N GLU A 609 -22.36 -31.66 -39.04
CA GLU A 609 -21.52 -30.57 -38.56
C GLU A 609 -21.94 -30.16 -37.14
N VAL A 610 -20.97 -30.14 -36.24
CA VAL A 610 -21.12 -29.56 -34.91
C VAL A 610 -20.40 -28.23 -34.86
N ALA A 611 -21.01 -27.24 -34.21
CA ALA A 611 -20.39 -25.99 -33.82
C ALA A 611 -20.56 -25.76 -32.31
N ALA A 612 -19.54 -25.20 -31.69
CA ALA A 612 -19.55 -24.82 -30.30
C ALA A 612 -18.78 -23.51 -30.08
N HIS A 613 -19.02 -22.91 -28.92
CA HIS A 613 -18.19 -21.85 -28.38
C HIS A 613 -17.66 -22.27 -27.01
N ASP A 614 -16.51 -21.72 -26.66
CA ASP A 614 -15.91 -21.78 -25.33
C ASP A 614 -16.73 -20.92 -24.32
N ASP A 615 -16.57 -21.16 -23.02
CA ASP A 615 -17.30 -20.49 -21.95
C ASP A 615 -16.78 -19.07 -21.64
N ASP A 616 -15.51 -18.80 -21.90
CA ASP A 616 -14.89 -17.51 -21.63
C ASP A 616 -14.70 -16.63 -22.89
N SER A 617 -14.80 -17.23 -24.08
CA SER A 617 -14.71 -16.56 -25.37
C SER A 617 -15.86 -16.91 -26.32
N LEU A 618 -16.16 -16.00 -27.26
CA LEU A 618 -17.10 -16.29 -28.36
C LEU A 618 -16.40 -16.94 -29.56
N ASN A 619 -15.25 -17.61 -29.36
CA ASN A 619 -14.50 -18.25 -30.43
C ASN A 619 -15.28 -19.48 -30.92
N GLU A 620 -15.64 -19.50 -32.21
CA GLU A 620 -16.39 -20.63 -32.79
C GLU A 620 -15.44 -21.74 -33.20
N VAL A 621 -15.80 -22.95 -32.83
CA VAL A 621 -15.08 -24.18 -33.15
C VAL A 621 -16.08 -25.14 -33.81
N THR A 622 -15.68 -25.72 -34.94
CA THR A 622 -16.52 -26.68 -35.68
C THR A 622 -15.78 -27.99 -35.93
N ALA A 623 -16.56 -29.07 -36.02
CA ALA A 623 -16.08 -30.36 -36.51
C ALA A 623 -17.15 -31.02 -37.39
N GLN A 624 -16.72 -31.89 -38.29
CA GLN A 624 -17.61 -32.62 -39.19
C GLN A 624 -17.21 -34.08 -39.24
N ASP A 625 -18.19 -34.94 -39.41
CA ASP A 625 -17.96 -36.35 -39.70
C ASP A 625 -19.07 -36.93 -40.59
N THR A 626 -18.83 -38.11 -41.15
CA THR A 626 -19.73 -38.75 -42.13
C THR A 626 -19.96 -40.22 -41.81
N ALA A 627 -21.20 -40.69 -42.00
CA ALA A 627 -21.53 -42.11 -42.03
C ALA A 627 -22.17 -42.48 -43.37
N THR A 628 -21.90 -43.69 -43.89
CA THR A 628 -22.34 -44.08 -45.25
C THR A 628 -23.13 -45.39 -45.26
N VAL A 629 -24.34 -45.36 -45.79
CA VAL A 629 -25.14 -46.57 -46.04
C VAL A 629 -25.13 -46.90 -47.54
N SER A 630 -24.74 -48.12 -47.87
CA SER A 630 -24.66 -48.61 -49.26
C SER A 630 -25.68 -49.71 -49.52
N SER A 631 -26.20 -49.78 -50.74
CA SER A 631 -27.12 -50.82 -51.16
C SER A 631 -26.42 -51.99 -51.84
N PHE A 632 -26.75 -53.21 -51.44
CA PHE A 632 -26.53 -54.38 -52.28
C PHE A 632 -27.73 -54.62 -53.19
N ALA A 633 -27.49 -55.13 -54.39
CA ALA A 633 -28.50 -55.29 -55.45
C ALA A 633 -29.53 -56.41 -55.18
N GLY A 634 -29.50 -57.04 -54.01
CA GLY A 634 -30.35 -58.17 -53.61
C GLY A 634 -29.89 -59.52 -54.19
N PRO A 635 -30.33 -60.64 -53.58
CA PRO A 635 -30.02 -61.96 -54.07
C PRO A 635 -30.52 -62.16 -55.49
N GLY A 636 -29.64 -62.66 -56.37
CA GLY A 636 -30.00 -62.95 -57.76
C GLY A 636 -30.83 -64.23 -57.91
N VAL A 637 -30.71 -65.18 -56.98
CA VAL A 637 -31.31 -66.51 -57.03
C VAL A 637 -32.59 -66.55 -56.19
N ARG A 638 -33.76 -66.65 -56.84
CA ARG A 638 -35.08 -66.69 -56.17
C ARG A 638 -35.59 -68.11 -55.95
N THR A 639 -36.58 -68.30 -55.07
CA THR A 639 -37.28 -69.58 -54.80
C THR A 639 -38.31 -69.97 -55.89
N PRO A 640 -38.95 -71.15 -55.80
CA PRO A 640 -39.70 -71.77 -56.91
C PRO A 640 -40.92 -70.97 -57.39
N GLY A 641 -40.90 -70.69 -58.70
CA GLY A 641 -41.83 -69.80 -59.42
C GLY A 641 -41.09 -69.03 -60.52
N PHE A 642 -39.82 -68.69 -60.26
CA PHE A 642 -38.89 -68.12 -61.24
C PHE A 642 -38.03 -69.16 -61.98
N TRP A 643 -37.88 -70.36 -61.42
CA TRP A 643 -37.07 -71.45 -62.02
C TRP A 643 -37.79 -72.20 -63.15
N SER A 644 -39.12 -72.16 -63.22
CA SER A 644 -39.90 -72.88 -64.23
C SER A 644 -40.60 -71.94 -65.23
N ASN A 645 -40.21 -72.02 -66.50
CA ASN A 645 -40.97 -71.54 -67.68
C ASN A 645 -41.22 -70.02 -67.84
N LEU A 646 -40.14 -69.22 -67.91
CA LEU A 646 -40.17 -67.87 -68.53
C LEU A 646 -39.40 -67.78 -69.86
N GLY A 647 -39.22 -68.90 -70.58
CA GLY A 647 -38.55 -68.90 -71.89
C GLY A 647 -37.08 -68.48 -71.84
N LYS A 648 -36.43 -68.65 -70.69
CA LYS A 648 -35.00 -68.40 -70.43
C LYS A 648 -34.39 -69.68 -69.84
N SER A 649 -33.18 -70.04 -70.27
CA SER A 649 -32.44 -71.21 -69.76
C SER A 649 -31.80 -70.87 -68.42
N PHE A 650 -32.49 -71.15 -67.31
CA PHE A 650 -31.86 -71.19 -65.99
C PHE A 650 -31.82 -72.67 -65.59
N TRP A 651 -30.62 -73.19 -65.28
CA TRP A 651 -30.41 -74.55 -64.77
C TRP A 651 -30.80 -75.69 -65.73
N ASP A 652 -30.48 -75.56 -67.02
CA ASP A 652 -30.82 -76.57 -68.05
C ASP A 652 -29.87 -77.79 -68.07
N GLY A 653 -28.82 -77.74 -67.27
CA GLY A 653 -27.86 -78.82 -67.20
C GLY A 653 -26.98 -78.96 -68.43
N VAL A 654 -26.74 -77.88 -69.16
CA VAL A 654 -25.79 -77.85 -70.26
C VAL A 654 -24.59 -77.00 -69.85
N ALA A 655 -23.40 -77.60 -69.91
CA ALA A 655 -22.17 -76.85 -69.59
C ALA A 655 -21.96 -75.73 -70.62
N GLY A 656 -21.97 -74.48 -70.17
CA GLY A 656 -21.62 -73.31 -70.99
C GLY A 656 -22.73 -72.72 -71.87
N ALA A 657 -24.01 -73.01 -71.61
CA ALA A 657 -25.13 -72.35 -72.28
C ALA A 657 -25.69 -71.19 -71.41
N ASP A 658 -25.51 -69.96 -71.90
CA ASP A 658 -26.01 -68.63 -71.47
C ASP A 658 -26.72 -68.45 -70.11
N LYS A 659 -25.99 -67.94 -69.11
CA LYS A 659 -26.57 -67.18 -67.98
C LYS A 659 -26.61 -65.70 -68.34
N SER A 660 -27.74 -65.01 -68.15
CA SER A 660 -27.80 -63.55 -68.22
C SER A 660 -28.56 -62.96 -67.03
N GLY A 661 -27.84 -62.49 -66.02
CA GLY A 661 -28.35 -61.72 -64.89
C GLY A 661 -27.22 -61.37 -63.90
N PRO A 662 -27.19 -60.16 -63.29
CA PRO A 662 -26.28 -59.86 -62.19
C PRO A 662 -26.60 -60.74 -60.96
N ASN A 663 -25.61 -60.98 -60.09
CA ASN A 663 -25.75 -61.67 -58.79
C ASN A 663 -26.14 -63.17 -58.84
N PHE A 664 -25.77 -63.89 -59.91
CA PHE A 664 -25.87 -65.35 -59.99
C PHE A 664 -24.49 -66.02 -59.86
N ALA A 665 -24.43 -67.17 -59.20
CA ALA A 665 -23.19 -67.93 -59.07
C ALA A 665 -22.74 -68.54 -60.41
N SER A 666 -21.43 -68.68 -60.63
CA SER A 666 -20.86 -69.12 -61.91
C SER A 666 -20.99 -70.65 -62.17
N GLY A 667 -21.05 -71.49 -61.13
CA GLY A 667 -20.96 -72.96 -61.22
C GLY A 667 -22.27 -73.76 -61.39
N GLU A 668 -23.43 -73.11 -61.26
CA GLU A 668 -24.75 -73.78 -61.27
C GLU A 668 -25.02 -74.78 -60.16
N LEU A 669 -25.35 -76.03 -60.48
CA LEU A 669 -25.61 -77.11 -59.54
C LEU A 669 -24.47 -78.14 -59.58
N ARG A 670 -23.34 -77.78 -60.20
CA ARG A 670 -22.24 -78.69 -60.60
C ARG A 670 -20.93 -78.37 -59.87
N TYR A 671 -21.01 -78.03 -58.59
CA TYR A 671 -19.81 -77.77 -57.82
C TYR A 671 -19.06 -79.09 -57.55
N ALA A 672 -17.73 -79.02 -57.60
CA ALA A 672 -16.86 -80.14 -57.31
C ALA A 672 -16.58 -80.13 -55.80
N VAL A 673 -17.20 -81.08 -55.11
CA VAL A 673 -17.24 -81.20 -53.64
C VAL A 673 -16.94 -82.65 -53.26
N ASP A 674 -16.51 -82.88 -52.03
CA ASP A 674 -16.41 -84.21 -51.41
C ASP A 674 -17.83 -84.70 -51.10
N SER A 675 -18.36 -85.50 -52.01
CA SER A 675 -19.76 -85.95 -52.01
C SER A 675 -19.99 -87.23 -51.21
N ASN A 676 -18.92 -87.87 -50.76
CA ASN A 676 -18.96 -89.09 -49.97
C ASN A 676 -18.38 -88.90 -48.55
N ASN A 677 -17.89 -87.69 -48.26
CA ASN A 677 -17.28 -87.26 -47.00
C ASN A 677 -16.10 -88.14 -46.57
N ASP A 678 -15.23 -88.51 -47.53
CA ASP A 678 -14.02 -89.31 -47.28
C ASP A 678 -12.74 -88.47 -47.13
N THR A 679 -12.89 -87.15 -47.06
CA THR A 679 -11.86 -86.09 -46.95
C THR A 679 -11.06 -85.82 -48.22
N HIS A 680 -11.41 -86.41 -49.37
CA HIS A 680 -10.71 -86.23 -50.63
C HIS A 680 -11.68 -85.88 -51.77
N LYS A 681 -11.37 -84.83 -52.53
CA LYS A 681 -12.07 -84.54 -53.80
C LYS A 681 -11.43 -85.30 -54.95
N ASP A 682 -12.03 -86.42 -55.35
CA ASP A 682 -11.49 -87.28 -56.40
C ASP A 682 -12.54 -87.74 -57.44
N GLY A 683 -12.20 -88.75 -58.25
CA GLY A 683 -13.07 -89.24 -59.33
C GLY A 683 -14.25 -90.09 -58.87
N LEU A 684 -14.33 -90.43 -57.58
CA LEU A 684 -15.46 -91.11 -56.95
C LEU A 684 -16.57 -90.13 -56.57
N ASP A 685 -16.27 -88.83 -56.56
CA ASP A 685 -17.22 -87.79 -56.19
C ASP A 685 -18.24 -87.47 -57.28
N LYS A 686 -19.47 -87.24 -56.82
CA LYS A 686 -20.56 -86.71 -57.63
C LYS A 686 -20.52 -85.19 -57.55
N ALA A 687 -20.53 -84.52 -58.71
CA ALA A 687 -20.80 -83.09 -58.75
C ALA A 687 -22.18 -82.78 -58.13
N GLY A 688 -22.30 -81.69 -57.40
CA GLY A 688 -23.51 -81.33 -56.69
C GLY A 688 -23.37 -80.02 -55.92
N LEU A 689 -24.22 -79.82 -54.91
CA LEU A 689 -24.14 -78.74 -53.94
C LEU A 689 -23.79 -79.34 -52.59
N LEU A 690 -22.73 -78.82 -51.95
CA LEU A 690 -22.45 -79.05 -50.54
C LEU A 690 -22.91 -77.78 -49.81
N ILE A 691 -24.14 -77.80 -49.31
CA ILE A 691 -24.72 -76.63 -48.63
C ILE A 691 -24.15 -76.60 -47.20
N GLY A 692 -23.64 -75.45 -46.75
CA GLY A 692 -22.99 -75.30 -45.43
C GLY A 692 -21.46 -75.27 -45.45
N ASP A 693 -20.84 -75.46 -46.61
CA ASP A 693 -19.39 -75.31 -46.89
C ASP A 693 -19.03 -73.82 -47.06
N TYR A 694 -19.06 -73.07 -45.96
CA TYR A 694 -19.01 -71.60 -45.97
C TYR A 694 -17.64 -71.07 -46.43
N ASP A 695 -16.56 -71.83 -46.25
CA ASP A 695 -15.24 -71.44 -46.75
C ASP A 695 -15.03 -71.75 -48.26
N LYS A 696 -15.97 -72.50 -48.86
CA LYS A 696 -16.05 -72.85 -50.29
C LYS A 696 -14.89 -73.72 -50.73
N ASP A 697 -14.26 -74.43 -49.82
CA ASP A 697 -13.17 -75.34 -50.12
C ASP A 697 -13.69 -76.68 -50.66
N GLY A 698 -14.99 -76.97 -50.55
CA GLY A 698 -15.64 -78.17 -51.07
C GLY A 698 -15.48 -79.41 -50.21
N LEU A 699 -15.05 -79.27 -48.95
CA LEU A 699 -14.93 -80.33 -47.95
C LEU A 699 -15.88 -80.03 -46.78
N THR A 700 -16.22 -81.06 -46.01
CA THR A 700 -16.88 -80.87 -44.71
C THR A 700 -15.81 -80.88 -43.62
N THR A 701 -15.44 -79.72 -43.09
CA THR A 701 -14.42 -79.63 -42.04
C THR A 701 -15.01 -79.49 -40.63
N GLY A 702 -14.17 -79.55 -39.59
CA GLY A 702 -14.60 -79.71 -38.19
C GLY A 702 -15.43 -78.57 -37.59
N ASN A 703 -15.61 -77.45 -38.30
CA ASN A 703 -16.44 -76.32 -37.89
C ASN A 703 -17.66 -76.12 -38.80
N GLU A 704 -17.85 -76.98 -39.81
CA GLU A 704 -18.93 -76.88 -40.77
C GLU A 704 -19.97 -77.96 -40.52
N ASP A 705 -21.22 -77.61 -40.79
CA ASP A 705 -22.31 -78.55 -40.88
C ASP A 705 -22.88 -78.50 -42.28
N THR A 706 -22.89 -79.65 -42.96
CA THR A 706 -23.09 -79.69 -44.42
C THR A 706 -24.19 -80.66 -44.84
N PHE A 707 -24.85 -80.33 -45.94
CA PHE A 707 -25.85 -81.17 -46.57
C PHE A 707 -25.59 -81.30 -48.06
N PHE A 708 -25.33 -82.53 -48.53
CA PHE A 708 -24.97 -82.78 -49.91
C PHE A 708 -26.20 -83.10 -50.78
N ILE A 709 -26.36 -82.37 -51.87
CA ILE A 709 -27.36 -82.64 -52.91
C ILE A 709 -26.65 -82.90 -54.24
N SER A 710 -26.74 -84.14 -54.73
CA SER A 710 -26.14 -84.49 -56.03
C SER A 710 -26.73 -83.63 -57.14
N TYR A 711 -25.95 -83.34 -58.19
CA TYR A 711 -26.41 -82.54 -59.33
C TYR A 711 -27.74 -83.06 -59.93
N ALA A 712 -27.89 -84.39 -60.03
CA ALA A 712 -29.10 -85.00 -60.55
C ALA A 712 -30.31 -84.82 -59.63
N ASP A 713 -30.09 -84.78 -58.32
CA ASP A 713 -31.14 -84.58 -57.33
C ASP A 713 -31.45 -83.10 -57.12
N ALA A 714 -30.45 -82.21 -57.20
CA ALA A 714 -30.64 -80.77 -57.19
C ALA A 714 -31.56 -80.35 -58.35
N LEU A 715 -31.38 -80.91 -59.55
CA LEU A 715 -32.31 -80.72 -60.68
C LEU A 715 -33.75 -81.14 -60.35
N LYS A 716 -33.95 -82.23 -59.61
CA LYS A 716 -35.29 -82.67 -59.18
C LYS A 716 -35.86 -81.76 -58.11
N VAL A 717 -35.02 -81.33 -57.17
CA VAL A 717 -35.38 -80.39 -56.10
C VAL A 717 -35.87 -79.10 -56.74
N ILE A 718 -35.15 -78.49 -57.68
CA ILE A 718 -35.55 -77.22 -58.28
C ILE A 718 -36.73 -77.33 -59.28
N ASP A 719 -37.01 -78.51 -59.83
CA ASP A 719 -38.15 -78.72 -60.73
C ASP A 719 -39.48 -78.74 -59.97
N ALA A 720 -40.16 -77.59 -59.95
CA ALA A 720 -41.47 -77.43 -59.34
C ALA A 720 -42.61 -78.22 -60.02
N SER A 721 -42.39 -78.74 -61.24
CA SER A 721 -43.38 -79.52 -61.99
C SER A 721 -43.35 -81.02 -61.62
N SER A 722 -42.21 -81.50 -61.11
CA SER A 722 -42.06 -82.81 -60.48
C SER A 722 -42.67 -82.76 -59.07
N LYS A 723 -43.98 -82.94 -59.06
CA LYS A 723 -44.85 -82.74 -57.93
C LYS A 723 -44.87 -83.98 -57.00
N ASP A 724 -43.84 -84.17 -56.18
CA ASP A 724 -43.82 -85.09 -55.01
C ASP A 724 -44.74 -84.57 -53.86
N LEU A 725 -45.95 -84.17 -54.24
CA LEU A 725 -46.88 -83.14 -53.70
C LEU A 725 -47.30 -83.16 -52.22
N GLN A 726 -46.71 -83.98 -51.38
CA GLN A 726 -46.99 -83.96 -49.95
C GLN A 726 -45.73 -84.06 -49.10
N ASP A 727 -44.55 -83.86 -49.69
CA ASP A 727 -43.27 -83.87 -48.99
C ASP A 727 -42.68 -82.46 -48.86
N THR A 728 -42.70 -81.91 -47.64
CA THR A 728 -42.20 -80.57 -47.36
C THR A 728 -40.68 -80.46 -47.35
N ARG A 729 -39.96 -81.59 -47.36
CA ARG A 729 -38.50 -81.59 -47.55
C ARG A 729 -38.09 -80.92 -48.86
N PHE A 730 -38.90 -81.08 -49.91
CA PHE A 730 -38.68 -80.41 -51.20
C PHE A 730 -38.96 -78.91 -51.15
N VAL A 731 -39.75 -78.41 -50.19
CA VAL A 731 -39.95 -76.97 -50.02
C VAL A 731 -38.68 -76.38 -49.43
N LEU A 732 -38.27 -76.89 -48.27
CA LEU A 732 -37.11 -76.36 -47.56
C LEU A 732 -35.80 -76.55 -48.33
N ALA A 733 -35.62 -77.68 -49.03
CA ALA A 733 -34.45 -77.89 -49.87
C ALA A 733 -34.37 -76.91 -51.04
N ARG A 734 -35.50 -76.43 -51.57
CA ARG A 734 -35.47 -75.39 -52.63
C ARG A 734 -35.04 -74.05 -52.06
N ASP A 735 -35.50 -73.69 -50.87
CA ASP A 735 -35.08 -72.44 -50.22
C ASP A 735 -33.60 -72.50 -49.86
N ALA A 736 -33.15 -73.60 -49.25
CA ALA A 736 -31.74 -73.82 -48.93
C ALA A 736 -30.86 -73.77 -50.19
N VAL A 737 -31.27 -74.40 -51.30
CA VAL A 737 -30.55 -74.33 -52.58
C VAL A 737 -30.50 -72.89 -53.11
N ALA A 738 -31.61 -72.14 -53.07
CA ALA A 738 -31.63 -70.75 -53.52
C ALA A 738 -30.70 -69.88 -52.66
N THR A 739 -30.76 -70.00 -51.34
CA THR A 739 -29.93 -69.26 -50.39
C THR A 739 -28.45 -69.60 -50.58
N TRP A 740 -28.13 -70.88 -50.75
CA TRP A 740 -26.76 -71.32 -51.01
C TRP A 740 -26.19 -70.72 -52.30
N LEU A 741 -26.98 -70.72 -53.37
CA LEU A 741 -26.55 -70.14 -54.64
C LEU A 741 -26.43 -68.61 -54.57
N ASN A 742 -27.22 -67.94 -53.72
CA ASN A 742 -27.02 -66.52 -53.43
C ASN A 742 -25.71 -66.25 -52.70
N PHE A 743 -25.37 -67.05 -51.70
CA PHE A 743 -24.08 -66.98 -51.01
C PHE A 743 -22.89 -67.22 -51.95
N LEU A 744 -22.99 -68.23 -52.82
CA LEU A 744 -21.97 -68.53 -53.83
C LEU A 744 -21.86 -67.43 -54.89
N ALA A 745 -22.91 -66.65 -55.12
CA ALA A 745 -22.90 -65.48 -55.99
C ALA A 745 -22.27 -64.24 -55.34
N GLY A 746 -21.91 -64.32 -54.05
CA GLY A 746 -21.34 -63.21 -53.28
C GLY A 746 -22.38 -62.28 -52.65
N ASN A 747 -23.64 -62.69 -52.56
CA ASN A 747 -24.63 -61.93 -51.79
C ASN A 747 -24.44 -62.19 -50.28
N PRO A 748 -24.57 -61.17 -49.43
CA PRO A 748 -24.43 -61.33 -47.99
C PRO A 748 -25.56 -62.21 -47.44
N ILE A 749 -25.21 -63.08 -46.49
CA ILE A 749 -26.15 -63.93 -45.73
C ILE A 749 -26.06 -63.69 -44.21
N GLY A 750 -25.28 -62.70 -43.77
CA GLY A 750 -24.99 -62.45 -42.36
C GLY A 750 -24.06 -63.49 -41.73
N ASP A 751 -23.77 -63.34 -40.44
CA ASP A 751 -23.04 -64.29 -39.60
C ASP A 751 -23.99 -64.78 -38.49
N ALA A 752 -24.24 -66.09 -38.43
CA ALA A 752 -25.14 -66.70 -37.46
C ALA A 752 -24.67 -66.57 -35.99
N SER A 753 -23.39 -66.30 -35.76
CA SER A 753 -22.82 -66.16 -34.42
C SER A 753 -23.09 -64.80 -33.79
N THR A 754 -23.32 -63.76 -34.61
CA THR A 754 -23.55 -62.39 -34.17
C THR A 754 -24.99 -61.93 -34.45
N ASP A 755 -25.62 -62.40 -35.51
CA ASP A 755 -27.00 -62.06 -35.89
C ASP A 755 -27.92 -63.28 -35.83
N SER A 756 -28.79 -63.28 -34.81
CA SER A 756 -29.79 -64.34 -34.55
C SER A 756 -30.92 -64.44 -35.59
N ASN A 757 -31.03 -63.44 -36.47
CA ASN A 757 -32.00 -63.36 -37.56
C ASN A 757 -31.32 -63.42 -38.94
N SER A 758 -30.03 -63.73 -39.00
CA SER A 758 -29.29 -63.81 -40.26
C SER A 758 -29.81 -64.92 -41.17
N PRO A 759 -29.79 -64.72 -42.50
CA PRO A 759 -30.03 -65.80 -43.46
C PRO A 759 -29.14 -67.03 -43.24
N GLN A 760 -27.90 -66.84 -42.78
CA GLN A 760 -26.99 -67.93 -42.42
C GLN A 760 -27.58 -68.81 -41.31
N LYS A 761 -28.07 -68.24 -40.21
CA LYS A 761 -28.69 -69.00 -39.12
C LYS A 761 -29.88 -69.83 -39.60
N TYR A 762 -30.73 -69.29 -40.45
CA TYR A 762 -31.86 -70.07 -40.99
C TYR A 762 -31.43 -71.11 -42.02
N LEU A 763 -30.32 -70.89 -42.72
CA LEU A 763 -29.72 -71.90 -43.60
C LEU A 763 -29.13 -73.05 -42.78
N ASP A 764 -28.43 -72.77 -41.68
CA ASP A 764 -27.94 -73.77 -40.72
C ASP A 764 -29.12 -74.60 -40.18
N GLN A 765 -30.19 -73.94 -39.73
CA GLN A 765 -31.42 -74.62 -39.30
C GLN A 765 -32.05 -75.47 -40.41
N ALA A 766 -31.97 -75.05 -41.67
CA ALA A 766 -32.46 -75.84 -42.80
C ALA A 766 -31.58 -77.07 -43.06
N ILE A 767 -30.25 -76.96 -42.91
CA ILE A 767 -29.30 -78.06 -43.03
C ILE A 767 -29.63 -79.11 -41.98
N ASP A 768 -29.66 -78.75 -40.69
CA ASP A 768 -30.02 -79.65 -39.58
C ASP A 768 -31.37 -80.34 -39.84
N TRP A 769 -32.39 -79.55 -40.23
CA TRP A 769 -33.73 -80.07 -40.46
C TRP A 769 -33.77 -81.07 -41.63
N LEU A 770 -33.03 -80.81 -42.70
CA LEU A 770 -32.93 -81.69 -43.86
C LEU A 770 -32.13 -82.96 -43.55
N GLN A 771 -31.06 -82.88 -42.75
CA GLN A 771 -30.28 -84.04 -42.33
C GLN A 771 -31.15 -85.03 -41.52
N VAL A 772 -31.84 -84.54 -40.49
CA VAL A 772 -32.74 -85.37 -39.66
C VAL A 772 -33.82 -86.03 -40.51
N THR A 773 -34.45 -85.26 -41.41
CA THR A 773 -35.56 -85.76 -42.24
C THR A 773 -35.13 -86.61 -43.44
N ASN A 774 -33.82 -86.67 -43.74
CA ASN A 774 -33.22 -87.62 -44.66
C ASN A 774 -32.63 -88.87 -43.96
N GLY A 775 -32.79 -89.00 -42.64
CA GLY A 775 -32.43 -90.22 -41.90
C GLY A 775 -31.20 -90.10 -41.01
N GLY A 776 -30.59 -88.92 -40.94
CA GLY A 776 -29.53 -88.55 -40.01
C GLY A 776 -30.06 -88.11 -38.63
N THR A 777 -29.28 -87.25 -37.95
CA THR A 777 -29.61 -86.67 -36.64
C THR A 777 -29.18 -85.20 -36.62
N SER A 778 -29.63 -84.35 -35.71
CA SER A 778 -29.21 -82.93 -35.62
C SER A 778 -27.75 -82.70 -35.19
N SER A 779 -26.94 -83.77 -35.16
CA SER A 779 -25.51 -83.72 -34.85
C SER A 779 -24.67 -84.37 -35.96
N THR A 780 -25.30 -84.79 -37.06
CA THR A 780 -24.55 -85.19 -38.25
C THR A 780 -23.91 -83.95 -38.84
N HIS A 781 -22.61 -83.99 -39.15
CA HIS A 781 -21.95 -82.89 -39.86
C HIS A 781 -22.07 -83.01 -41.39
N PHE A 782 -22.61 -84.14 -41.86
CA PHE A 782 -22.82 -84.48 -43.27
C PHE A 782 -23.97 -85.47 -43.43
N GLU A 783 -24.89 -85.20 -44.34
CA GLU A 783 -25.91 -86.15 -44.84
C GLU A 783 -26.17 -85.89 -46.33
N ASP A 784 -26.55 -86.92 -47.10
CA ASP A 784 -26.90 -86.78 -48.51
C ASP A 784 -28.43 -86.80 -48.76
N TRP A 785 -28.85 -86.05 -49.77
CA TRP A 785 -30.24 -86.02 -50.18
C TRP A 785 -30.73 -87.35 -50.75
N GLY A 786 -31.91 -87.79 -50.32
CA GLY A 786 -32.61 -88.95 -50.88
C GLY A 786 -32.84 -90.08 -49.88
N GLY A 787 -32.36 -89.93 -48.64
CA GLY A 787 -32.73 -90.78 -47.51
C GLY A 787 -34.10 -90.41 -46.90
N GLY A 788 -34.50 -91.10 -45.82
CA GLY A 788 -35.69 -90.78 -45.03
C GLY A 788 -37.06 -91.05 -45.68
N SER A 789 -38.13 -90.64 -45.01
CA SER A 789 -39.53 -90.76 -45.47
C SER A 789 -40.16 -89.38 -45.69
N ALA A 790 -41.16 -89.31 -46.57
CA ALA A 790 -41.83 -88.05 -46.88
C ALA A 790 -42.43 -87.35 -45.65
N VAL A 791 -42.11 -86.07 -45.47
CA VAL A 791 -42.60 -85.25 -44.36
C VAL A 791 -43.82 -84.47 -44.82
N LYS A 792 -44.96 -84.69 -44.17
CA LYS A 792 -46.21 -84.01 -44.56
C LYS A 792 -46.27 -82.62 -43.95
N ALA A 793 -46.92 -81.70 -44.65
CA ALA A 793 -47.21 -80.35 -44.14
C ALA A 793 -48.08 -80.34 -42.87
N SER A 794 -48.68 -81.46 -42.48
CA SER A 794 -49.42 -81.62 -41.22
C SER A 794 -48.59 -82.22 -40.08
N SER A 795 -47.31 -82.53 -40.31
CA SER A 795 -46.41 -83.06 -39.27
C SER A 795 -46.02 -81.98 -38.27
N ALA A 796 -45.67 -82.37 -37.04
CA ALA A 796 -45.09 -81.46 -36.07
C ALA A 796 -43.66 -81.04 -36.46
N ALA A 797 -42.87 -81.86 -37.16
CA ALA A 797 -41.61 -81.43 -37.76
C ALA A 797 -41.77 -80.19 -38.66
N TRP A 798 -42.89 -80.10 -39.38
CA TRP A 798 -43.19 -78.95 -40.23
C TRP A 798 -43.81 -77.76 -39.49
N ASN A 799 -44.66 -77.97 -38.48
CA ASN A 799 -45.45 -76.88 -37.87
C ASN A 799 -44.99 -76.44 -36.48
N VAL A 800 -44.16 -77.24 -35.80
CA VAL A 800 -43.78 -77.05 -34.39
C VAL A 800 -42.26 -77.05 -34.22
N GLY A 801 -41.55 -78.00 -34.83
CA GLY A 801 -40.11 -78.22 -34.62
C GLY A 801 -39.78 -79.71 -34.59
N LEU A 802 -38.49 -80.07 -34.73
CA LEU A 802 -38.05 -81.47 -34.73
C LEU A 802 -37.98 -82.09 -33.33
N ASP A 803 -37.76 -81.26 -32.32
CA ASP A 803 -37.83 -81.55 -30.89
C ASP A 803 -39.18 -82.17 -30.46
N ALA A 804 -40.26 -81.84 -31.17
CA ALA A 804 -41.60 -82.37 -30.91
C ALA A 804 -41.86 -83.78 -31.46
N GLU A 805 -41.07 -84.28 -32.44
CA GLU A 805 -41.34 -85.55 -33.14
C GLU A 805 -40.24 -86.61 -33.03
N SER A 806 -39.00 -86.25 -32.66
CA SER A 806 -37.85 -87.17 -32.71
C SER A 806 -36.98 -87.13 -31.46
N ALA A 807 -36.74 -88.29 -30.84
CA ALA A 807 -35.78 -88.43 -29.72
C ALA A 807 -34.30 -88.31 -30.17
N THR A 808 -34.05 -88.26 -31.49
CA THR A 808 -32.75 -88.01 -32.11
C THR A 808 -32.73 -86.71 -32.92
N GLY A 809 -33.80 -85.90 -32.85
CA GLY A 809 -33.85 -84.53 -33.37
C GLY A 809 -33.38 -83.55 -32.28
N GLY A 810 -32.80 -82.43 -32.69
CA GLY A 810 -32.35 -81.38 -31.79
C GLY A 810 -33.43 -80.30 -31.66
N ASN A 811 -33.01 -79.11 -31.23
CA ASN A 811 -33.92 -77.97 -31.00
C ASN A 811 -34.16 -77.16 -32.28
N GLU A 812 -34.32 -77.83 -33.42
CA GLU A 812 -34.49 -77.16 -34.70
C GLU A 812 -35.88 -76.53 -34.83
N LEU A 813 -35.92 -75.34 -35.43
CA LEU A 813 -37.15 -74.61 -35.71
C LEU A 813 -38.14 -75.41 -36.58
N ALA A 814 -39.42 -75.02 -36.51
CA ALA A 814 -40.45 -75.58 -37.38
C ALA A 814 -40.10 -75.36 -38.87
N GLY A 815 -40.23 -76.41 -39.69
CA GLY A 815 -39.87 -76.33 -41.11
C GLY A 815 -40.63 -75.24 -41.89
N ASN A 816 -41.86 -74.90 -41.50
CA ASN A 816 -42.63 -73.81 -42.10
C ASN A 816 -42.07 -72.42 -41.78
N LEU A 817 -41.49 -72.22 -40.59
CA LEU A 817 -40.82 -70.98 -40.20
C LEU A 817 -39.52 -70.84 -40.97
N ILE A 818 -38.68 -71.88 -41.00
CA ILE A 818 -37.42 -71.83 -41.76
C ILE A 818 -37.70 -71.55 -43.26
N HIS A 819 -38.73 -72.18 -43.82
CA HIS A 819 -39.21 -71.88 -45.18
C HIS A 819 -39.58 -70.40 -45.35
N GLN A 820 -40.39 -69.83 -44.45
CA GLN A 820 -40.81 -68.44 -44.52
C GLN A 820 -39.61 -67.48 -44.55
N GLU A 821 -38.62 -67.71 -43.69
CA GLU A 821 -37.44 -66.85 -43.55
C GLU A 821 -36.52 -66.92 -44.76
N LEU A 822 -36.20 -68.13 -45.22
CA LEU A 822 -35.35 -68.34 -46.38
C LEU A 822 -36.05 -67.96 -47.70
N ASP A 823 -37.34 -68.24 -47.85
CA ASP A 823 -38.14 -67.82 -49.01
C ASP A 823 -38.19 -66.29 -49.12
N PHE A 824 -38.39 -65.62 -47.98
CA PHE A 824 -38.38 -64.17 -47.93
C PHE A 824 -36.99 -63.63 -48.32
N TYR A 825 -35.90 -64.13 -47.71
CA TYR A 825 -34.53 -63.75 -48.09
C TYR A 825 -34.26 -63.94 -49.58
N ASN A 826 -34.58 -65.10 -50.14
CA ASN A 826 -34.31 -65.38 -51.54
C ASN A 826 -35.11 -64.49 -52.51
N ASN A 827 -36.21 -63.89 -52.06
CA ASN A 827 -37.02 -62.99 -52.88
C ASN A 827 -36.76 -61.51 -52.65
N THR A 828 -36.31 -61.13 -51.46
CA THR A 828 -36.10 -59.75 -51.03
C THR A 828 -34.61 -59.48 -50.86
N GLY A 829 -33.92 -60.26 -50.03
CA GLY A 829 -32.54 -60.04 -49.59
C GLY A 829 -32.39 -59.96 -48.08
N MET A 830 -33.49 -60.11 -47.33
CA MET A 830 -33.55 -60.07 -45.87
C MET A 830 -34.46 -61.20 -45.36
N THR A 831 -34.33 -61.62 -44.11
CA THR A 831 -35.27 -62.57 -43.48
C THR A 831 -36.58 -61.88 -43.12
N PHE A 832 -37.66 -62.64 -42.94
CA PHE A 832 -39.00 -62.10 -42.66
C PHE A 832 -39.11 -61.55 -41.24
N GLU A 833 -38.60 -62.24 -40.22
CA GLU A 833 -38.47 -61.68 -38.85
C GLU A 833 -37.56 -60.45 -38.86
N GLY A 834 -36.48 -60.48 -39.65
CA GLY A 834 -35.67 -59.30 -39.93
C GLY A 834 -36.51 -58.15 -40.47
N ALA A 835 -37.35 -58.39 -41.49
CA ALA A 835 -38.22 -57.38 -42.09
C ALA A 835 -39.45 -56.98 -41.25
N ILE A 836 -39.93 -57.82 -40.34
CA ILE A 836 -41.00 -57.48 -39.40
C ILE A 836 -40.49 -56.48 -38.35
N LEU A 837 -39.24 -56.63 -37.88
CA LEU A 837 -38.58 -55.55 -37.14
C LEU A 837 -38.55 -54.24 -37.96
N HIS A 838 -38.38 -54.32 -39.28
CA HIS A 838 -38.40 -53.15 -40.17
C HIS A 838 -39.80 -52.54 -40.42
N ILE A 839 -40.90 -53.31 -40.28
CA ILE A 839 -42.27 -52.82 -40.48
C ILE A 839 -42.89 -52.33 -39.17
N TYR A 840 -42.56 -52.92 -38.02
CA TYR A 840 -43.06 -52.46 -36.72
C TYR A 840 -42.21 -51.35 -36.08
N ALA A 841 -41.04 -51.04 -36.62
CA ALA A 841 -40.36 -49.77 -36.38
C ALA A 841 -40.94 -48.60 -37.20
N ASN A 842 -41.87 -48.87 -38.13
CA ASN A 842 -42.52 -47.87 -39.00
C ASN A 842 -43.91 -47.41 -38.53
N ASP A 843 -44.40 -47.89 -37.38
CA ASP A 843 -45.61 -47.38 -36.73
C ASP A 843 -45.34 -47.04 -35.26
N GLY A 844 -44.60 -45.94 -35.07
CA GLY A 844 -44.85 -45.05 -33.94
C GLY A 844 -46.28 -44.49 -34.01
N GLY A 845 -47.27 -45.28 -33.57
CA GLY A 845 -48.68 -44.89 -33.52
C GLY A 845 -49.54 -45.34 -34.69
#